data_AF-A0A428KI32-F1
#
_entry.id   AF-A0A428KI32-F1
#
_cell.length_a   1.000
_cell.length_b   1.000
_cell.length_c   1.000
_cell.angle_alpha   90.00
_cell.angle_beta   90.00
_cell.angle_gamma   90.00
#
_symmetry.space_group_name_H-M   'P 1'
#
loop_
_entity.id
_entity.type
_entity.pdbx_description
1 polymer ?
#
loop_
_entity_poly.entity_id
_entity_poly.type
_entity_poly.pdbx_seq_one_letter_code
_entity_poly.pdbx_strand_id
1 'polypeptide(L)'
;MAFSTLSRLGPLVLGGLLTSTVALAQTPTLLDDFNRADNPSVGNGWAETETAAPGSVSVASNQLRLSSRFLGRDFAVRDMSGRYNVALQTNPGSLSWSWNMQQSRPNPSGFLNNNYAVGFVVAGSSADLLTGSGYAVVYGNSGASDSLRLVRYTNGLSATTVLKTLAAVAVPALPTTGPYFTVRVTYSPEESTWTLEQAANNMTFEDPATASFVRVGSRSDSVYTRTSLPYLGGLWNHVTTETEYAVFDNIYASSPCVTGPEPTQGPTALPVTGLTSSSVTLAWQPGNGTSNLVVVRQPGASTSAPVDGTLYPDGGVFGTGASLGTGAFSVFSGVGTSMGVQGLRPNTTYSVQIYEALGSGCTTNYLQSNPASFTFTTPACQLEPAPTVAATGATATLSGTNGAVLTWQPGNGSGRLVVLRAGQAPTGVPANGTTYPATTSFGGGAILAAGEYVVYAGTGNSVTVSGLPSGQTVYAAVYEYNGTGCATAYQLAVPATAQLVVPTPPPGTRNFYFGNLHGHSAYSDGNQDAGTSGASTPLQDFTFADASLHSDFLGISDHNHSQAGMSLPNYARGLQQADQATNSQFVALYGMEWGVISGGGHVLVYGVNELLGWETGNYDVYVPRSDYQALFRQINKRPGAFATLAHPSSGDYNNLTTAAFNARADSAVVGTVLRSGPATSTNTTYSNPSTSSYESTYTTLLAKGYHVGISYDHDNHNTTFNRTTDGRLVVVAPSLTKADLLAALRQRSFYASDDWNAEVTFSLNGQPMGSIFTGGTAPALTLSVNDLDGEAIRSITLLKGTPGSGQAAQAVATVTGPTALSYSDAALTVGATAYYYAVIVQQDGDRIVTSPIWYTLTTATPTKAAQPELALELFPNPASTSAILSYYLPVASTVEADVLDLAGRTVAVLRSAQWQSAGPHTLSVPTHSLPAGVYVVRLRQAGTLSVQRLLVQP
;
A
#
# COMPACT_ATOMS: atom_id res chain seq x y z
N MET A 1 14.04 36.08 -39.72
CA MET A 1 14.25 34.99 -40.70
C MET A 1 15.35 34.08 -40.16
N ALA A 2 15.06 32.76 -40.10
CA ALA A 2 15.96 31.58 -39.98
C ALA A 2 16.90 31.50 -38.73
N PHE A 3 16.74 30.60 -37.74
CA PHE A 3 16.94 29.13 -37.72
C PHE A 3 18.21 28.69 -38.48
N SER A 4 19.09 27.78 -38.06
CA SER A 4 19.33 26.97 -36.86
C SER A 4 20.50 26.05 -37.22
N THR A 5 21.41 25.69 -36.31
CA THR A 5 22.11 24.39 -36.32
C THR A 5 22.97 24.28 -35.08
N LEU A 6 22.61 23.37 -34.16
CA LEU A 6 23.58 22.57 -33.41
C LEU A 6 22.86 21.36 -32.81
N SER A 7 23.43 20.21 -33.14
CA SER A 7 23.06 18.84 -32.83
C SER A 7 22.83 18.57 -31.34
N ARG A 8 21.72 17.93 -31.00
CA ARG A 8 21.53 17.20 -29.74
C ARG A 8 21.29 15.71 -30.05
N LEU A 9 22.25 14.88 -29.65
CA LEU A 9 22.04 13.48 -29.32
C LEU A 9 21.15 13.45 -28.05
N GLY A 10 19.95 12.90 -28.16
CA GLY A 10 19.06 12.62 -27.02
C GLY A 10 19.25 11.18 -26.53
N PRO A 11 19.22 10.92 -25.20
CA PRO A 11 19.36 9.59 -24.65
C PRO A 11 18.07 8.78 -24.82
N LEU A 12 18.26 7.48 -25.09
CA LEU A 12 17.24 6.43 -25.12
C LEU A 12 16.62 6.30 -23.71
N VAL A 13 15.38 6.73 -23.54
CA VAL A 13 14.60 6.47 -22.31
C VAL A 13 13.79 5.19 -22.54
N LEU A 14 14.24 4.11 -21.90
CA LEU A 14 13.50 2.84 -21.83
C LEU A 14 12.43 2.96 -20.73
N GLY A 15 11.27 3.52 -21.08
CA GLY A 15 10.10 3.57 -20.23
C GLY A 15 9.13 2.44 -20.57
N GLY A 16 9.30 1.27 -19.94
CA GLY A 16 8.29 0.22 -19.98
C GLY A 16 7.13 0.61 -19.07
N LEU A 17 6.09 1.24 -19.63
CA LEU A 17 4.80 1.35 -18.96
C LEU A 17 4.18 -0.05 -18.90
N LEU A 18 4.10 -0.61 -17.70
CA LEU A 18 3.18 -1.69 -17.36
C LEU A 18 1.76 -1.13 -17.48
N THR A 19 1.09 -1.41 -18.61
CA THR A 19 -0.35 -1.15 -18.74
C THR A 19 -1.09 -2.23 -17.97
N SER A 20 -1.65 -1.85 -16.82
CA SER A 20 -2.67 -2.65 -16.13
C SER A 20 -3.86 -2.88 -17.08
N THR A 21 -4.40 -4.09 -17.07
CA THR A 21 -5.65 -4.42 -17.77
C THR A 21 -6.80 -3.75 -17.04
N VAL A 22 -7.05 -2.48 -17.34
CA VAL A 22 -8.37 -1.89 -17.12
C VAL A 22 -9.31 -2.65 -18.07
N ALA A 23 -10.36 -3.29 -17.54
CA ALA A 23 -11.49 -3.67 -18.38
C ALA A 23 -12.01 -2.36 -19.01
N LEU A 24 -11.61 -2.11 -20.26
CA LEU A 24 -11.93 -0.85 -20.93
C LEU A 24 -13.45 -0.74 -21.02
N ALA A 25 -13.99 0.36 -20.48
CA ALA A 25 -15.39 0.68 -20.61
C ALA A 25 -15.79 0.64 -22.08
N GLN A 26 -16.98 0.09 -22.39
CA GLN A 26 -17.54 0.20 -23.73
C GLN A 26 -17.64 1.69 -24.06
N THR A 27 -16.86 2.15 -25.04
CA THR A 27 -16.75 3.58 -25.34
C THR A 27 -18.13 4.13 -25.70
N PRO A 28 -18.62 5.15 -24.95
CA PRO A 28 -19.91 5.74 -25.26
C PRO A 28 -19.82 6.49 -26.60
N THR A 29 -20.85 6.32 -27.43
CA THR A 29 -20.96 7.00 -28.73
C THR A 29 -22.23 7.85 -28.73
N LEU A 30 -22.22 8.91 -29.54
CA LEU A 30 -23.37 9.83 -29.64
C LEU A 30 -24.63 9.04 -29.99
N LEU A 31 -25.70 9.27 -29.20
CA LEU A 31 -27.02 8.69 -29.39
C LEU A 31 -27.96 9.66 -30.09
N ASP A 32 -28.01 10.89 -29.60
CA ASP A 32 -28.75 12.01 -30.19
C ASP A 32 -28.23 13.32 -29.59
N ASP A 33 -28.01 14.33 -30.44
CA ASP A 33 -27.63 15.69 -30.06
C ASP A 33 -28.76 16.70 -30.30
N PHE A 34 -29.93 16.25 -30.77
CA PHE A 34 -31.11 17.07 -31.07
C PHE A 34 -30.84 18.29 -31.99
N ASN A 35 -29.71 18.31 -32.70
CA ASN A 35 -29.29 19.38 -33.62
C ASN A 35 -30.10 19.32 -34.93
N ARG A 36 -31.39 19.64 -34.83
CA ARG A 36 -32.36 19.63 -35.92
C ARG A 36 -33.40 20.74 -35.74
N ALA A 37 -34.11 21.06 -36.82
CA ALA A 37 -35.12 22.13 -36.84
C ALA A 37 -36.23 21.92 -35.79
N ASP A 38 -36.73 23.02 -35.25
CA ASP A 38 -37.80 23.03 -34.26
C ASP A 38 -39.01 22.21 -34.73
N ASN A 39 -39.51 21.32 -33.86
CA ASN A 39 -40.58 20.40 -34.19
C ASN A 39 -41.41 20.06 -32.94
N PRO A 40 -42.76 20.06 -33.01
CA PRO A 40 -43.62 19.67 -31.90
C PRO A 40 -43.57 18.16 -31.55
N SER A 41 -42.72 17.38 -32.20
CA SER A 41 -42.43 15.98 -31.90
C SER A 41 -40.92 15.72 -31.96
N VAL A 42 -40.42 14.76 -31.17
CA VAL A 42 -38.98 14.53 -31.04
C VAL A 42 -38.38 13.76 -32.23
N GLY A 43 -39.09 12.74 -32.72
CA GLY A 43 -38.62 11.86 -33.81
C GLY A 43 -37.38 11.03 -33.45
N ASN A 44 -36.67 10.50 -34.47
CA ASN A 44 -35.40 9.76 -34.33
C ASN A 44 -35.43 8.55 -33.35
N GLY A 45 -36.58 7.87 -33.25
CA GLY A 45 -36.76 6.70 -32.38
C GLY A 45 -37.05 7.01 -30.92
N TRP A 46 -37.31 8.28 -30.58
CA TRP A 46 -37.84 8.68 -29.28
C TRP A 46 -39.37 8.52 -29.25
N ALA A 47 -39.88 7.93 -28.17
CA ALA A 47 -41.30 7.89 -27.86
C ALA A 47 -41.62 8.95 -26.79
N GLU A 48 -42.63 9.77 -27.04
CA GLU A 48 -42.99 10.91 -26.19
C GLU A 48 -44.32 10.66 -25.46
N THR A 49 -44.41 11.12 -24.22
CA THR A 49 -45.64 11.15 -23.42
C THR A 49 -45.85 12.57 -22.94
N GLU A 50 -47.03 13.10 -23.26
CA GLU A 50 -47.40 14.49 -23.01
C GLU A 50 -48.67 14.55 -22.17
N THR A 51 -48.62 15.34 -21.10
CA THR A 51 -49.76 15.69 -20.25
C THR A 51 -50.85 16.40 -21.06
N ALA A 52 -50.44 17.21 -22.04
CA ALA A 52 -51.34 17.89 -22.97
C ALA A 52 -50.72 17.93 -24.36
N ALA A 53 -51.15 16.98 -25.20
CA ALA A 53 -50.66 16.87 -26.57
C ALA A 53 -51.38 17.81 -27.55
N PRO A 54 -50.72 18.26 -28.64
CA PRO A 54 -49.29 18.11 -28.96
C PRO A 54 -48.42 19.32 -28.55
N GLY A 55 -47.13 19.09 -28.31
CA GLY A 55 -46.09 20.12 -28.28
C GLY A 55 -45.54 20.46 -26.90
N SER A 56 -45.79 19.62 -25.90
CA SER A 56 -45.18 19.77 -24.57
C SER A 56 -43.83 19.04 -24.44
N VAL A 57 -43.56 18.10 -25.34
CA VAL A 57 -42.25 17.47 -25.58
C VAL A 57 -41.88 17.76 -27.04
N SER A 58 -40.77 18.47 -27.26
CA SER A 58 -40.43 19.01 -28.59
C SER A 58 -38.93 19.05 -28.83
N VAL A 59 -38.53 19.20 -30.10
CA VAL A 59 -37.21 19.77 -30.41
C VAL A 59 -37.37 21.27 -30.52
N ALA A 60 -36.61 22.03 -29.73
CA ALA A 60 -36.64 23.49 -29.78
C ALA A 60 -35.23 24.05 -29.51
N SER A 61 -34.77 24.95 -30.37
CA SER A 61 -33.44 25.56 -30.27
C SER A 61 -32.31 24.53 -30.20
N ASN A 62 -32.39 23.49 -31.03
CA ASN A 62 -31.45 22.36 -31.08
C ASN A 62 -31.37 21.51 -29.78
N GLN A 63 -32.44 21.50 -28.97
CA GLN A 63 -32.47 20.72 -27.73
C GLN A 63 -33.77 19.94 -27.62
N LEU A 64 -33.75 18.82 -26.90
CA LEU A 64 -34.97 18.20 -26.41
C LEU A 64 -35.54 19.10 -25.31
N ARG A 65 -36.71 19.66 -25.53
CA ARG A 65 -37.37 20.60 -24.63
C ARG A 65 -38.72 20.08 -24.15
N LEU A 66 -38.89 20.06 -22.83
CA LEU A 66 -40.13 19.70 -22.15
C LEU A 66 -40.70 20.98 -21.51
N SER A 67 -41.86 21.43 -21.98
CA SER A 67 -42.51 22.67 -21.52
C SER A 67 -44.03 22.58 -21.65
N SER A 68 -44.76 22.83 -20.57
CA SER A 68 -46.19 22.55 -20.48
C SER A 68 -46.90 23.57 -19.62
N ARG A 69 -48.14 23.88 -20.00
CA ARG A 69 -49.02 24.81 -19.28
C ARG A 69 -49.94 24.10 -18.28
N PHE A 70 -49.91 22.77 -18.28
CA PHE A 70 -50.77 21.93 -17.46
C PHE A 70 -49.99 21.34 -16.30
N LEU A 71 -50.69 20.96 -15.23
CA LEU A 71 -50.06 20.18 -14.16
C LEU A 71 -49.89 18.75 -14.66
N GLY A 72 -48.67 18.22 -14.56
CA GLY A 72 -48.42 16.84 -14.98
C GLY A 72 -46.95 16.49 -15.09
N ARG A 73 -46.70 15.48 -15.92
CA ARG A 73 -45.38 14.91 -16.16
C ARG A 73 -45.25 14.57 -17.63
N ASP A 74 -44.22 15.15 -18.23
CA ASP A 74 -43.89 14.96 -19.63
C ASP A 74 -42.56 14.23 -19.72
N PHE A 75 -42.40 13.35 -20.70
CA PHE A 75 -41.14 12.60 -20.89
C PHE A 75 -40.95 12.10 -22.31
N ALA A 76 -39.68 11.89 -22.68
CA ALA A 76 -39.27 11.22 -23.90
C ALA A 76 -38.33 10.06 -23.57
N VAL A 77 -38.57 8.89 -24.17
CA VAL A 77 -37.81 7.66 -23.93
C VAL A 77 -37.32 7.02 -25.22
N ARG A 78 -36.25 6.24 -25.12
CA ARG A 78 -35.68 5.45 -26.22
C ARG A 78 -35.28 4.06 -25.73
N ASP A 79 -35.49 3.07 -26.60
CA ASP A 79 -35.08 1.68 -26.37
C ASP A 79 -33.59 1.47 -26.72
N MET A 80 -32.85 0.85 -25.80
CA MET A 80 -31.41 0.62 -25.82
C MET A 80 -31.02 -0.84 -26.05
N SER A 81 -31.99 -1.72 -26.31
CA SER A 81 -31.77 -3.16 -26.51
C SER A 81 -30.80 -3.49 -27.64
N GLY A 82 -30.62 -2.58 -28.61
CA GLY A 82 -29.65 -2.73 -29.70
C GLY A 82 -28.24 -2.20 -29.41
N ARG A 83 -27.98 -1.61 -28.23
CA ARG A 83 -26.69 -0.95 -27.92
C ARG A 83 -25.84 -1.67 -26.88
N TYR A 84 -26.43 -2.29 -25.87
CA TYR A 84 -25.72 -3.09 -24.87
C TYR A 84 -26.68 -4.09 -24.26
N ASN A 85 -26.18 -5.07 -23.50
CA ASN A 85 -27.06 -6.04 -22.84
C ASN A 85 -27.89 -5.31 -21.79
N VAL A 86 -29.22 -5.33 -21.93
CA VAL A 86 -30.15 -4.59 -21.06
C VAL A 86 -30.34 -5.21 -19.69
N ALA A 87 -29.91 -6.47 -19.50
CA ALA A 87 -29.53 -6.98 -18.19
C ALA A 87 -28.08 -6.54 -17.90
N LEU A 88 -27.93 -5.34 -17.33
CA LEU A 88 -26.66 -4.61 -17.29
C LEU A 88 -25.47 -5.42 -16.74
N GLN A 89 -25.71 -6.27 -15.72
CA GLN A 89 -24.67 -7.12 -15.12
C GLN A 89 -24.05 -8.13 -16.11
N THR A 90 -24.70 -8.41 -17.24
CA THR A 90 -24.23 -9.37 -18.25
C THR A 90 -23.32 -8.74 -19.31
N ASN A 91 -22.99 -7.45 -19.19
CA ASN A 91 -22.06 -6.81 -20.12
C ASN A 91 -20.61 -7.19 -19.79
N PRO A 92 -19.76 -7.43 -20.80
CA PRO A 92 -18.37 -7.86 -20.61
C PRO A 92 -17.43 -6.74 -20.12
N GLY A 93 -17.92 -5.51 -20.01
CA GLY A 93 -17.16 -4.34 -19.55
C GLY A 93 -18.08 -3.23 -19.07
N SER A 94 -17.50 -2.19 -18.45
CA SER A 94 -18.26 -1.08 -17.89
C SER A 94 -19.11 -0.36 -18.93
N LEU A 95 -20.31 0.01 -18.52
CA LEU A 95 -21.24 0.84 -19.28
C LEU A 95 -21.12 2.30 -18.83
N SER A 96 -21.25 3.22 -19.77
CA SER A 96 -21.21 4.66 -19.50
C SER A 96 -22.29 5.39 -20.28
N TRP A 97 -22.91 6.35 -19.61
CA TRP A 97 -23.87 7.30 -20.18
C TRP A 97 -23.43 8.70 -19.79
N SER A 98 -23.47 9.63 -20.73
CA SER A 98 -23.22 11.04 -20.44
C SER A 98 -24.14 11.93 -21.26
N TRP A 99 -24.59 13.03 -20.67
CA TRP A 99 -25.56 13.93 -21.29
C TRP A 99 -25.59 15.29 -20.59
N ASN A 100 -26.26 16.23 -21.23
CA ASN A 100 -26.58 17.54 -20.69
C ASN A 100 -28.03 17.60 -20.22
N MET A 101 -28.28 18.18 -19.04
CA MET A 101 -29.63 18.41 -18.53
C MET A 101 -29.75 19.70 -17.72
N GLN A 102 -30.90 20.36 -17.82
CA GLN A 102 -31.25 21.51 -17.00
C GLN A 102 -32.77 21.50 -16.74
N GLN A 103 -33.15 22.01 -15.57
CA GLN A 103 -34.50 22.53 -15.36
C GLN A 103 -34.40 24.03 -15.08
N SER A 104 -35.28 24.83 -15.68
CA SER A 104 -35.24 26.29 -15.61
C SER A 104 -35.42 26.83 -14.19
N ARG A 105 -36.08 26.08 -13.30
CA ARG A 105 -36.23 26.46 -11.89
C ARG A 105 -34.94 26.29 -11.09
N PRO A 106 -34.54 27.31 -10.32
CA PRO A 106 -33.37 27.22 -9.45
C PRO A 106 -33.58 26.38 -8.19
N ASN A 107 -34.84 26.11 -7.80
CA ASN A 107 -35.16 25.37 -6.58
C ASN A 107 -36.34 24.37 -6.74
N PRO A 108 -36.19 23.33 -7.59
CA PRO A 108 -37.26 22.37 -7.87
C PRO A 108 -37.63 21.51 -6.64
N SER A 109 -38.91 21.53 -6.25
CA SER A 109 -39.38 20.92 -4.99
C SER A 109 -39.66 19.40 -5.00
N GLY A 110 -39.28 18.65 -6.04
CA GLY A 110 -39.36 17.19 -6.12
C GLY A 110 -40.50 16.64 -6.98
N PHE A 111 -40.75 15.32 -6.90
CA PHE A 111 -41.62 14.58 -7.84
C PHE A 111 -43.08 14.42 -7.41
N LEU A 112 -43.50 14.99 -6.27
CA LEU A 112 -44.92 14.97 -5.89
C LEU A 112 -45.77 15.80 -6.86
N ASN A 113 -47.08 15.53 -6.88
CA ASN A 113 -48.03 16.38 -7.59
C ASN A 113 -47.93 17.82 -7.06
N ASN A 114 -47.92 18.81 -7.96
CA ASN A 114 -47.70 20.24 -7.67
C ASN A 114 -46.26 20.66 -7.32
N ASN A 115 -45.27 19.80 -7.55
CA ASN A 115 -43.86 20.16 -7.41
C ASN A 115 -43.15 20.19 -8.76
N TYR A 116 -41.95 20.78 -8.80
CA TYR A 116 -41.08 20.74 -9.97
C TYR A 116 -39.91 19.78 -9.74
N ALA A 117 -39.56 18.97 -10.73
CA ALA A 117 -38.37 18.12 -10.71
C ALA A 117 -38.00 17.68 -12.13
N VAL A 118 -36.73 17.32 -12.31
CA VAL A 118 -36.23 16.77 -13.56
C VAL A 118 -35.45 15.50 -13.28
N GLY A 119 -35.60 14.51 -14.15
CA GLY A 119 -34.90 13.24 -14.07
C GLY A 119 -34.43 12.77 -15.43
N PHE A 120 -33.29 12.09 -15.46
CA PHE A 120 -32.81 11.35 -16.61
C PHE A 120 -32.63 9.89 -16.22
N VAL A 121 -33.46 9.01 -16.76
CA VAL A 121 -33.37 7.56 -16.58
C VAL A 121 -32.26 7.05 -17.47
N VAL A 122 -31.25 6.40 -16.88
CA VAL A 122 -30.12 5.79 -17.61
C VAL A 122 -30.39 4.32 -17.92
N ALA A 123 -31.22 3.67 -17.12
CA ALA A 123 -31.66 2.29 -17.32
C ALA A 123 -32.98 2.01 -16.58
N GLY A 124 -34.08 1.82 -17.32
CA GLY A 124 -35.42 1.61 -16.78
C GLY A 124 -36.13 0.42 -17.42
N SER A 125 -36.99 -0.26 -16.64
CA SER A 125 -37.72 -1.46 -17.09
C SER A 125 -38.99 -1.18 -17.89
N SER A 126 -39.45 0.08 -17.95
CA SER A 126 -40.69 0.49 -18.63
C SER A 126 -40.45 1.73 -19.49
N ALA A 127 -41.12 1.80 -20.64
CA ALA A 127 -41.15 2.99 -21.49
C ALA A 127 -41.96 4.13 -20.84
N ASP A 128 -42.92 3.78 -19.98
CA ASP A 128 -43.61 4.75 -19.13
C ASP A 128 -42.76 5.00 -17.87
N LEU A 129 -42.10 6.16 -17.82
CA LEU A 129 -41.20 6.55 -16.73
C LEU A 129 -41.93 6.82 -15.39
N LEU A 130 -43.26 6.79 -15.39
CA LEU A 130 -44.09 6.85 -14.18
C LEU A 130 -44.37 5.47 -13.58
N THR A 131 -43.91 4.41 -14.24
CA THR A 131 -44.01 3.02 -13.80
C THR A 131 -42.65 2.31 -13.85
N GLY A 132 -42.62 1.01 -13.55
CA GLY A 132 -41.39 0.21 -13.66
C GLY A 132 -40.35 0.52 -12.58
N SER A 133 -39.12 0.07 -12.79
CA SER A 133 -38.00 0.21 -11.85
C SER A 133 -36.71 0.44 -12.61
N GLY A 134 -35.70 1.01 -11.96
CA GLY A 134 -34.44 1.31 -12.64
C GLY A 134 -33.54 2.28 -11.90
N TYR A 135 -32.68 2.94 -12.67
CA TYR A 135 -31.69 3.90 -12.20
C TYR A 135 -31.81 5.20 -12.99
N ALA A 136 -31.72 6.32 -12.27
CA ALA A 136 -31.87 7.66 -12.83
C ALA A 136 -30.97 8.66 -12.11
N VAL A 137 -30.62 9.75 -12.79
CA VAL A 137 -30.12 10.96 -12.13
C VAL A 137 -31.26 11.94 -12.01
N VAL A 138 -31.47 12.50 -10.82
CA VAL A 138 -32.58 13.41 -10.54
C VAL A 138 -32.09 14.71 -9.89
N TYR A 139 -32.80 15.80 -10.19
CA TYR A 139 -32.63 17.09 -9.55
C TYR A 139 -33.97 17.63 -9.08
N GLY A 140 -34.02 17.97 -7.78
CA GLY A 140 -35.19 18.46 -7.07
C GLY A 140 -35.52 17.64 -5.82
N ASN A 141 -35.77 18.31 -4.70
CA ASN A 141 -35.96 17.69 -3.38
C ASN A 141 -37.13 18.34 -2.60
N SER A 142 -37.93 17.53 -1.90
CA SER A 142 -39.04 18.04 -1.10
C SER A 142 -38.55 18.54 0.27
N GLY A 143 -38.70 19.83 0.56
CA GLY A 143 -38.60 20.38 1.92
C GLY A 143 -37.22 20.88 2.40
N ALA A 144 -36.20 21.02 1.55
CA ALA A 144 -34.88 21.61 1.87
C ALA A 144 -34.07 21.94 0.58
N SER A 145 -32.76 22.22 0.71
CA SER A 145 -31.82 22.49 -0.41
C SER A 145 -31.78 21.37 -1.46
N ASP A 146 -31.68 21.78 -2.72
CA ASP A 146 -31.68 20.86 -3.86
C ASP A 146 -30.34 20.18 -4.09
N SER A 147 -30.40 18.95 -4.60
CA SER A 147 -29.22 18.11 -4.85
C SER A 147 -29.38 17.36 -6.15
N LEU A 148 -28.27 17.23 -6.89
CA LEU A 148 -28.16 16.29 -8.00
C LEU A 148 -27.87 14.91 -7.42
N ARG A 149 -28.70 13.92 -7.76
CA ARG A 149 -28.65 12.60 -7.13
C ARG A 149 -28.72 11.51 -8.19
N LEU A 150 -27.80 10.55 -8.10
CA LEU A 150 -27.99 9.25 -8.72
C LEU A 150 -28.86 8.42 -7.78
N VAL A 151 -29.97 7.91 -8.29
CA VAL A 151 -30.98 7.18 -7.52
C VAL A 151 -31.31 5.85 -8.19
N ARG A 152 -31.64 4.86 -7.37
CA ARG A 152 -32.43 3.70 -7.77
C ARG A 152 -33.89 4.00 -7.47
N TYR A 153 -34.81 3.73 -8.41
CA TYR A 153 -36.24 3.96 -8.22
C TYR A 153 -37.08 2.69 -8.38
N THR A 154 -38.24 2.67 -7.72
CA THR A 154 -39.24 1.59 -7.81
C THR A 154 -40.62 2.20 -8.08
N ASN A 155 -41.42 1.62 -8.96
CA ASN A 155 -42.73 2.18 -9.36
C ASN A 155 -42.63 3.59 -9.96
N GLY A 156 -41.63 3.80 -10.83
CA GLY A 156 -41.42 5.03 -11.60
C GLY A 156 -40.91 6.23 -10.80
N LEU A 157 -40.65 7.33 -11.51
CA LEU A 157 -40.24 8.62 -10.92
C LEU A 157 -41.47 9.41 -10.44
N SER A 158 -42.16 8.88 -9.43
CA SER A 158 -43.49 9.34 -9.02
C SER A 158 -43.56 10.08 -7.68
N ALA A 159 -42.57 9.93 -6.81
CA ALA A 159 -42.46 10.60 -5.52
C ALA A 159 -41.01 10.50 -4.98
N THR A 160 -40.66 11.24 -3.94
CA THR A 160 -39.33 11.10 -3.28
C THR A 160 -39.19 9.81 -2.49
N THR A 161 -40.29 9.26 -1.95
CA THR A 161 -40.30 8.02 -1.16
C THR A 161 -39.95 6.76 -1.94
N VAL A 162 -40.07 6.82 -3.28
CA VAL A 162 -39.74 5.71 -4.16
C VAL A 162 -38.29 5.75 -4.69
N LEU A 163 -37.51 6.76 -4.26
CA LEU A 163 -36.14 6.97 -4.68
C LEU A 163 -35.18 6.58 -3.55
N LYS A 164 -34.23 5.70 -3.85
CA LYS A 164 -33.07 5.42 -2.99
C LYS A 164 -31.84 6.10 -3.57
N THR A 165 -31.33 7.11 -2.87
CA THR A 165 -30.09 7.81 -3.25
C THR A 165 -28.88 6.87 -3.17
N LEU A 166 -28.11 6.82 -4.25
CA LEU A 166 -26.86 6.08 -4.32
C LEU A 166 -25.65 7.00 -4.14
N ALA A 167 -25.66 8.14 -4.83
CA ALA A 167 -24.68 9.22 -4.74
C ALA A 167 -25.39 10.56 -4.90
N ALA A 168 -24.90 11.61 -4.24
CA ALA A 168 -25.52 12.93 -4.25
C ALA A 168 -24.51 14.05 -4.05
N VAL A 169 -24.80 15.21 -4.61
CA VAL A 169 -24.10 16.47 -4.34
C VAL A 169 -25.13 17.58 -4.17
N ALA A 170 -24.97 18.38 -3.11
CA ALA A 170 -25.78 19.57 -2.91
C ALA A 170 -25.45 20.61 -3.98
N VAL A 171 -26.48 21.23 -4.56
CA VAL A 171 -26.31 22.22 -5.63
C VAL A 171 -26.69 23.59 -5.07
N PRO A 172 -25.77 24.57 -5.06
CA PRO A 172 -26.10 25.93 -4.62
C PRO A 172 -27.24 26.51 -5.46
N ALA A 173 -28.19 27.20 -4.80
CA ALA A 173 -29.28 27.86 -5.50
C ALA A 173 -28.73 29.01 -6.36
N LEU A 174 -29.06 28.99 -7.65
CA LEU A 174 -28.81 30.11 -8.55
C LEU A 174 -29.97 31.13 -8.47
N PRO A 175 -29.73 32.43 -8.65
CA PRO A 175 -30.73 33.45 -8.35
C PRO A 175 -31.89 33.56 -9.37
N THR A 176 -31.71 33.11 -10.61
CA THR A 176 -32.66 33.39 -11.70
C THR A 176 -33.00 32.20 -12.59
N THR A 177 -32.06 31.29 -12.82
CA THR A 177 -32.22 30.11 -13.69
C THR A 177 -31.58 28.92 -13.03
N GLY A 178 -32.18 27.73 -13.21
CA GLY A 178 -31.61 26.51 -12.67
C GLY A 178 -30.26 26.14 -13.29
N PRO A 179 -29.44 25.40 -12.54
CA PRO A 179 -28.08 25.04 -12.92
C PRO A 179 -28.06 24.15 -14.18
N TYR A 180 -27.04 24.35 -15.01
CA TYR A 180 -26.72 23.46 -16.12
C TYR A 180 -25.92 22.28 -15.60
N PHE A 181 -26.29 21.05 -15.96
CA PHE A 181 -25.53 19.86 -15.61
C PHE A 181 -25.01 19.16 -16.85
N THR A 182 -23.70 18.94 -16.88
CA THR A 182 -23.05 17.97 -17.77
C THR A 182 -22.70 16.76 -16.90
N VAL A 183 -23.38 15.64 -17.13
CA VAL A 183 -23.36 14.49 -16.20
C VAL A 183 -22.76 13.27 -16.89
N ARG A 184 -22.03 12.46 -16.12
CA ARG A 184 -21.63 11.10 -16.52
C ARG A 184 -22.01 10.11 -15.43
N VAL A 185 -22.61 9.00 -15.86
CA VAL A 185 -22.88 7.82 -15.03
C VAL A 185 -22.12 6.65 -15.61
N THR A 186 -21.40 5.94 -14.76
CA THR A 186 -20.71 4.69 -15.13
C THR A 186 -21.22 3.56 -14.27
N TYR A 187 -21.55 2.42 -14.87
CA TYR A 187 -21.88 1.18 -14.20
C TYR A 187 -20.81 0.12 -14.52
N SER A 188 -20.23 -0.49 -13.49
CA SER A 188 -19.33 -1.64 -13.61
C SER A 188 -20.10 -2.94 -13.37
N PRO A 189 -20.32 -3.78 -14.41
CA PRO A 189 -20.96 -5.09 -14.25
C PRO A 189 -20.17 -6.05 -13.37
N GLU A 190 -18.86 -5.89 -13.24
CA GLU A 190 -18.03 -6.74 -12.39
C GLU A 190 -18.27 -6.43 -10.90
N GLU A 191 -18.34 -5.15 -10.56
CA GLU A 191 -18.42 -4.68 -9.16
C GLU A 191 -19.85 -4.35 -8.70
N SER A 192 -20.81 -4.39 -9.63
CA SER A 192 -22.15 -3.81 -9.47
C SER A 192 -22.12 -2.33 -9.04
N THR A 193 -21.02 -1.63 -9.33
CA THR A 193 -20.77 -0.27 -8.85
C THR A 193 -21.33 0.74 -9.82
N TRP A 194 -22.15 1.65 -9.30
CA TRP A 194 -22.58 2.84 -10.00
C TRP A 194 -21.78 4.05 -9.53
N THR A 195 -21.31 4.87 -10.47
CA THR A 195 -20.57 6.10 -10.20
C THR A 195 -21.27 7.27 -10.86
N LEU A 196 -21.50 8.33 -10.09
CA LEU A 196 -21.98 9.63 -10.57
C LEU A 196 -20.81 10.59 -10.65
N GLU A 197 -20.71 11.29 -11.77
CA GLU A 197 -19.74 12.35 -12.02
C GLU A 197 -20.45 13.54 -12.69
N GLN A 198 -19.94 14.74 -12.46
CA GLN A 198 -20.43 15.96 -13.10
C GLN A 198 -19.27 16.86 -13.51
N ALA A 199 -19.45 17.66 -14.56
CA ALA A 199 -18.54 18.76 -14.85
C ALA A 199 -18.63 19.84 -13.76
N ALA A 200 -17.54 20.59 -13.57
CA ALA A 200 -17.51 21.68 -12.58
C ALA A 200 -18.33 22.91 -13.01
N ASN A 201 -18.52 23.11 -14.32
CA ASN A 201 -19.28 24.23 -14.87
C ASN A 201 -20.78 23.99 -14.75
N ASN A 202 -21.47 24.90 -14.05
CA ASN A 202 -22.92 24.90 -13.88
C ASN A 202 -23.63 26.11 -14.53
N MET A 203 -22.89 26.89 -15.32
CA MET A 203 -23.37 28.12 -15.97
C MET A 203 -23.78 27.91 -17.43
N THR A 204 -23.18 26.92 -18.09
CA THR A 204 -23.49 26.51 -19.48
C THR A 204 -23.26 25.01 -19.62
N PHE A 205 -23.84 24.39 -20.66
CA PHE A 205 -23.49 23.03 -21.03
C PHE A 205 -22.06 22.93 -21.59
N GLU A 206 -21.36 21.86 -21.23
CA GLU A 206 -20.14 21.40 -21.89
C GLU A 206 -20.51 20.25 -22.85
N ASP A 207 -19.61 19.89 -23.77
CA ASP A 207 -19.79 18.69 -24.59
C ASP A 207 -19.37 17.45 -23.77
N PRO A 208 -20.29 16.52 -23.47
CA PRO A 208 -19.96 15.33 -22.67
C PRO A 208 -18.86 14.43 -23.25
N ALA A 209 -18.55 14.54 -24.56
CA ALA A 209 -17.43 13.81 -25.18
C ALA A 209 -16.05 14.40 -24.82
N THR A 210 -15.97 15.67 -24.42
CA THR A 210 -14.71 16.37 -24.14
C THR A 210 -14.65 17.01 -22.75
N ALA A 211 -15.76 17.05 -22.02
CA ALA A 211 -15.87 17.61 -20.69
C ALA A 211 -14.95 16.91 -19.67
N SER A 212 -14.46 17.69 -18.71
CA SER A 212 -13.69 17.18 -17.57
C SER A 212 -14.61 16.91 -16.40
N PHE A 213 -14.73 15.64 -16.02
CA PHE A 213 -15.66 15.20 -14.98
C PHE A 213 -14.98 15.09 -13.61
N VAL A 214 -15.70 15.49 -12.57
CA VAL A 214 -15.34 15.28 -11.16
C VAL A 214 -16.31 14.26 -10.56
N ARG A 215 -15.76 13.27 -9.85
CA ARG A 215 -16.56 12.24 -9.17
C ARG A 215 -17.37 12.85 -8.04
N VAL A 216 -18.69 12.67 -8.09
CA VAL A 216 -19.63 13.05 -7.03
C VAL A 216 -19.67 11.96 -5.96
N GLY A 217 -19.77 10.71 -6.39
CA GLY A 217 -19.84 9.57 -5.48
C GLY A 217 -20.04 8.26 -6.22
N SER A 218 -19.92 7.16 -5.50
CA SER A 218 -20.01 5.83 -6.06
C SER A 218 -20.54 4.85 -5.04
N ARG A 219 -21.34 3.89 -5.50
CA ARG A 219 -21.99 2.91 -4.63
C ARG A 219 -22.28 1.63 -5.38
N SER A 220 -22.05 0.49 -4.74
CA SER A 220 -22.51 -0.80 -5.24
C SER A 220 -24.02 -0.93 -5.06
N ASP A 221 -24.73 -1.23 -6.16
CA ASP A 221 -26.16 -1.56 -6.16
C ASP A 221 -26.48 -2.47 -7.35
N SER A 222 -26.79 -3.74 -7.04
CA SER A 222 -27.13 -4.75 -8.05
C SER A 222 -28.64 -5.01 -8.19
N VAL A 223 -29.49 -4.29 -7.46
CA VAL A 223 -30.89 -4.68 -7.21
C VAL A 223 -31.71 -4.89 -8.48
N TYR A 224 -31.55 -4.04 -9.50
CA TYR A 224 -32.22 -4.20 -10.79
C TYR A 224 -31.27 -4.51 -11.96
N THR A 225 -29.97 -4.58 -11.71
CA THR A 225 -28.95 -4.75 -12.77
C THR A 225 -29.03 -6.09 -13.52
N ARG A 226 -29.72 -7.10 -12.94
CA ARG A 226 -30.00 -8.39 -13.59
C ARG A 226 -31.36 -8.45 -14.28
N THR A 227 -32.22 -7.45 -14.08
CA THR A 227 -33.50 -7.35 -14.78
C THR A 227 -33.30 -6.67 -16.13
N SER A 228 -34.23 -6.88 -17.07
CA SER A 228 -34.22 -6.16 -18.33
C SER A 228 -34.55 -4.67 -18.11
N LEU A 229 -33.57 -3.80 -18.37
CA LEU A 229 -33.69 -2.34 -18.24
C LEU A 229 -33.43 -1.64 -19.59
N PRO A 230 -34.31 -1.79 -20.59
CA PRO A 230 -34.02 -1.36 -21.95
C PRO A 230 -34.23 0.14 -22.18
N TYR A 231 -34.87 0.88 -21.29
CA TYR A 231 -35.26 2.26 -21.57
C TYR A 231 -34.33 3.28 -20.92
N LEU A 232 -33.98 4.33 -21.67
CA LEU A 232 -33.41 5.56 -21.15
C LEU A 232 -34.26 6.75 -21.58
N GLY A 233 -34.19 7.87 -20.85
CA GLY A 233 -34.94 9.06 -21.25
C GLY A 233 -35.06 10.17 -20.20
N GLY A 234 -35.45 11.35 -20.66
CA GLY A 234 -35.65 12.54 -19.84
C GLY A 234 -37.12 12.69 -19.40
N LEU A 235 -37.33 13.05 -18.14
CA LEU A 235 -38.64 13.33 -17.54
C LEU A 235 -38.64 14.70 -16.84
N TRP A 236 -39.75 15.41 -16.98
CA TRP A 236 -40.01 16.67 -16.31
C TRP A 236 -41.34 16.60 -15.53
N ASN A 237 -41.29 16.87 -14.22
CA ASN A 237 -42.46 17.03 -13.36
C ASN A 237 -42.72 18.52 -13.19
N HIS A 238 -43.93 18.99 -13.49
CA HIS A 238 -44.18 20.43 -13.67
C HIS A 238 -45.53 20.90 -13.15
N VAL A 239 -45.58 22.22 -12.92
CA VAL A 239 -46.75 23.00 -12.49
C VAL A 239 -46.96 24.16 -13.49
N THR A 240 -48.13 24.78 -13.47
CA THR A 240 -48.69 25.60 -14.55
C THR A 240 -48.07 27.01 -14.74
N THR A 241 -46.81 27.14 -15.17
CA THR A 241 -46.28 28.44 -15.61
C THR A 241 -45.55 28.36 -16.95
N GLU A 242 -46.00 29.17 -17.91
CA GLU A 242 -45.55 29.22 -19.32
C GLU A 242 -44.06 29.53 -19.56
N THR A 243 -43.28 29.79 -18.52
CA THR A 243 -41.86 30.16 -18.61
C THR A 243 -40.91 29.06 -18.14
N GLU A 244 -41.41 28.01 -17.48
CA GLU A 244 -40.57 26.93 -16.95
C GLU A 244 -40.46 25.77 -17.93
N TYR A 245 -39.33 25.08 -17.91
CA TYR A 245 -39.02 23.97 -18.81
C TYR A 245 -37.92 23.06 -18.24
N ALA A 246 -37.78 21.88 -18.83
CA ALA A 246 -36.55 21.10 -18.77
C ALA A 246 -35.98 20.93 -20.18
N VAL A 247 -34.65 20.91 -20.27
CA VAL A 247 -33.94 20.62 -21.51
C VAL A 247 -32.91 19.51 -21.32
N PHE A 248 -32.73 18.73 -22.38
CA PHE A 248 -31.72 17.69 -22.49
C PHE A 248 -30.99 17.82 -23.83
N ASP A 249 -29.70 17.51 -23.82
CA ASP A 249 -28.85 17.65 -25.01
C ASP A 249 -27.65 16.70 -24.98
N ASN A 250 -27.00 16.48 -26.13
CA ASN A 250 -25.76 15.70 -26.31
C ASN A 250 -25.75 14.37 -25.54
N ILE A 251 -26.68 13.47 -25.85
CA ILE A 251 -26.78 12.18 -25.16
C ILE A 251 -25.80 11.19 -25.77
N TYR A 252 -24.91 10.65 -24.97
CA TYR A 252 -23.98 9.57 -25.30
C TYR A 252 -24.28 8.33 -24.45
N ALA A 253 -24.15 7.15 -25.05
CA ALA A 253 -24.33 5.87 -24.36
C ALA A 253 -23.38 4.81 -24.95
N SER A 254 -22.97 3.85 -24.12
CA SER A 254 -22.18 2.67 -24.55
C SER A 254 -22.79 1.98 -25.78
N SER A 255 -21.93 1.33 -26.56
CA SER A 255 -22.22 0.70 -27.86
C SER A 255 -21.75 -0.77 -27.87
N PRO A 256 -22.32 -1.67 -28.71
CA PRO A 256 -21.99 -3.09 -28.68
C PRO A 256 -20.54 -3.30 -29.09
N CYS A 257 -19.85 -4.24 -28.42
CA CYS A 257 -18.56 -4.68 -28.92
C CYS A 257 -18.75 -5.68 -30.06
N VAL A 258 -18.39 -5.27 -31.28
CA VAL A 258 -18.37 -6.13 -32.47
C VAL A 258 -16.92 -6.36 -32.85
N THR A 259 -16.54 -7.62 -33.10
CA THR A 259 -15.21 -7.93 -33.62
C THR A 259 -14.98 -7.21 -34.95
N GLY A 260 -13.77 -6.71 -35.16
CA GLY A 260 -13.35 -6.21 -36.45
C GLY A 260 -13.42 -7.31 -37.52
N PRO A 261 -13.35 -6.96 -38.81
CA PRO A 261 -13.30 -7.99 -39.86
C PRO A 261 -12.09 -8.91 -39.65
N GLU A 262 -12.25 -10.20 -39.92
CA GLU A 262 -11.16 -11.17 -39.82
C GLU A 262 -10.08 -10.84 -40.88
N PRO A 263 -8.77 -10.82 -40.52
CA PRO A 263 -7.71 -10.71 -41.52
C PRO A 263 -7.84 -11.82 -42.59
N THR A 264 -7.45 -11.54 -43.82
CA THR A 264 -7.54 -12.52 -44.93
C THR A 264 -6.19 -13.06 -45.37
N GLN A 265 -5.09 -12.50 -44.88
CA GLN A 265 -3.72 -12.94 -45.13
C GLN A 265 -3.01 -13.10 -43.78
N GLY A 266 -2.48 -14.30 -43.54
CA GLY A 266 -1.67 -14.60 -42.35
C GLY A 266 -0.22 -14.16 -42.51
N PRO A 267 0.57 -14.15 -41.43
CA PRO A 267 1.98 -13.83 -41.49
C PRO A 267 2.78 -14.95 -42.17
N THR A 268 4.01 -14.64 -42.60
CA THR A 268 4.97 -15.63 -43.11
C THR A 268 6.21 -15.65 -42.21
N ALA A 269 6.60 -16.82 -41.72
CA ALA A 269 7.79 -16.97 -40.87
C ALA A 269 9.08 -16.75 -41.65
N LEU A 270 10.06 -16.09 -41.02
CA LEU A 270 11.42 -15.93 -41.53
C LEU A 270 12.39 -16.86 -40.79
N PRO A 271 13.60 -17.10 -41.33
CA PRO A 271 14.61 -17.91 -40.67
C PRO A 271 14.94 -17.41 -39.26
N VAL A 272 15.08 -18.35 -38.33
CA VAL A 272 15.46 -18.07 -36.95
C VAL A 272 16.91 -17.61 -36.89
N THR A 273 17.18 -16.56 -36.12
CA THR A 273 18.54 -16.02 -35.89
C THR A 273 18.83 -15.88 -34.39
N GLY A 274 20.08 -15.60 -34.02
CA GLY A 274 20.44 -15.32 -32.61
C GLY A 274 20.17 -16.49 -31.66
N LEU A 275 20.18 -17.73 -32.17
CA LEU A 275 19.88 -18.93 -31.41
C LEU A 275 21.01 -19.25 -30.43
N THR A 276 20.68 -19.30 -29.14
CA THR A 276 21.57 -19.72 -28.06
C THR A 276 20.95 -20.89 -27.30
N SER A 277 21.63 -21.41 -26.27
CA SER A 277 21.08 -22.44 -25.39
C SER A 277 19.84 -21.99 -24.60
N SER A 278 19.54 -20.69 -24.52
CA SER A 278 18.43 -20.15 -23.71
C SER A 278 17.64 -19.00 -24.35
N SER A 279 17.97 -18.61 -25.58
CA SER A 279 17.29 -17.53 -26.29
C SER A 279 17.28 -17.73 -27.80
N VAL A 280 16.40 -16.98 -28.47
CA VAL A 280 16.25 -16.99 -29.93
C VAL A 280 15.67 -15.66 -30.41
N THR A 281 15.95 -15.26 -31.65
CA THR A 281 15.23 -14.18 -32.34
C THR A 281 14.29 -14.77 -33.37
N LEU A 282 13.00 -14.44 -33.23
CA LEU A 282 11.94 -14.80 -34.16
C LEU A 282 11.64 -13.59 -35.06
N ALA A 283 11.42 -13.83 -36.35
CA ALA A 283 11.06 -12.80 -37.31
C ALA A 283 9.99 -13.32 -38.28
N TRP A 284 9.17 -12.40 -38.78
CA TRP A 284 8.08 -12.70 -39.71
C TRP A 284 7.80 -11.52 -40.64
N GLN A 285 7.17 -11.82 -41.77
CA GLN A 285 6.51 -10.83 -42.60
C GLN A 285 5.03 -10.78 -42.18
N PRO A 286 4.48 -9.60 -41.83
CA PRO A 286 3.08 -9.47 -41.45
C PRO A 286 2.18 -9.72 -42.66
N GLY A 287 0.97 -10.21 -42.38
CA GLY A 287 -0.12 -10.32 -43.34
C GLY A 287 -0.84 -8.98 -43.52
N ASN A 288 -2.18 -9.00 -43.52
CA ASN A 288 -3.00 -7.80 -43.76
C ASN A 288 -3.81 -7.33 -42.54
N GLY A 289 -3.45 -7.80 -41.35
CA GLY A 289 -4.01 -7.30 -40.10
C GLY A 289 -3.33 -6.03 -39.61
N THR A 290 -3.77 -5.58 -38.43
CA THR A 290 -3.18 -4.44 -37.71
C THR A 290 -2.16 -4.87 -36.68
N SER A 291 -2.11 -6.15 -36.29
CA SER A 291 -1.19 -6.67 -35.28
C SER A 291 -0.95 -8.18 -35.43
N ASN A 292 0.03 -8.70 -34.68
CA ASN A 292 0.41 -10.10 -34.64
C ASN A 292 0.46 -10.62 -33.20
N LEU A 293 0.07 -11.88 -33.01
CA LEU A 293 0.27 -12.63 -31.78
C LEU A 293 1.25 -13.77 -32.03
N VAL A 294 2.37 -13.81 -31.30
CA VAL A 294 3.37 -14.88 -31.36
C VAL A 294 3.23 -15.78 -30.14
N VAL A 295 3.03 -17.07 -30.38
CA VAL A 295 2.90 -18.10 -29.35
C VAL A 295 4.05 -19.09 -29.47
N VAL A 296 4.78 -19.28 -28.38
CA VAL A 296 5.85 -20.29 -28.27
C VAL A 296 5.35 -21.44 -27.41
N ARG A 297 5.67 -22.67 -27.83
CA ARG A 297 5.19 -23.90 -27.21
C ARG A 297 6.37 -24.85 -26.97
N GLN A 298 6.43 -25.40 -25.75
CA GLN A 298 7.40 -26.45 -25.39
C GLN A 298 6.94 -27.84 -25.85
N PRO A 299 7.80 -28.88 -25.79
CA PRO A 299 7.37 -30.25 -26.10
C PRO A 299 6.16 -30.68 -25.26
N GLY A 300 5.13 -31.22 -25.93
CA GLY A 300 3.89 -31.69 -25.27
C GLY A 300 2.89 -30.61 -24.88
N ALA A 301 3.06 -29.36 -25.34
CA ALA A 301 2.15 -28.27 -25.05
C ALA A 301 0.79 -28.36 -25.77
N SER A 302 -0.21 -27.64 -25.24
CA SER A 302 -1.52 -27.41 -25.86
C SER A 302 -1.39 -26.88 -27.29
N THR A 303 -2.32 -27.22 -28.18
CA THR A 303 -2.40 -26.73 -29.57
C THR A 303 -3.54 -25.73 -29.80
N SER A 304 -4.20 -25.24 -28.75
CA SER A 304 -5.32 -24.30 -28.88
C SER A 304 -4.93 -23.00 -29.59
N ALA A 305 -5.80 -22.54 -30.48
CA ALA A 305 -5.74 -21.23 -31.16
C ALA A 305 -6.14 -20.09 -30.19
N PRO A 306 -5.76 -18.83 -30.49
CA PRO A 306 -6.29 -17.67 -29.78
C PRO A 306 -7.79 -17.50 -30.02
N VAL A 307 -8.50 -16.92 -29.05
CA VAL A 307 -9.94 -16.65 -29.10
C VAL A 307 -10.18 -15.19 -29.48
N ASP A 308 -11.11 -14.94 -30.40
CA ASP A 308 -11.47 -13.58 -30.81
C ASP A 308 -12.03 -12.74 -29.65
N GLY A 309 -11.79 -11.44 -29.70
CA GLY A 309 -12.10 -10.49 -28.63
C GLY A 309 -11.25 -10.64 -27.36
N THR A 310 -10.43 -11.69 -27.27
CA THR A 310 -9.53 -11.94 -26.13
C THR A 310 -8.16 -11.36 -26.39
N LEU A 311 -7.60 -10.64 -25.41
CA LEU A 311 -6.23 -10.15 -25.48
C LEU A 311 -5.26 -11.15 -24.85
N TYR A 312 -4.08 -11.30 -25.45
CA TYR A 312 -3.01 -12.17 -24.96
C TYR A 312 -1.74 -11.36 -24.66
N PRO A 313 -1.67 -10.71 -23.49
CA PRO A 313 -0.49 -9.96 -23.07
C PRO A 313 0.80 -10.76 -23.28
N ASP A 314 1.81 -10.11 -23.84
CA ASP A 314 3.11 -10.72 -24.06
C ASP A 314 4.06 -10.55 -22.87
N GLY A 315 5.06 -11.42 -22.79
CA GLY A 315 6.03 -11.42 -21.70
C GLY A 315 7.49 -11.34 -22.12
N GLY A 316 7.83 -11.41 -23.42
CA GLY A 316 9.20 -11.43 -23.97
C GLY A 316 10.09 -12.60 -23.52
N VAL A 317 9.70 -13.32 -22.45
CA VAL A 317 10.35 -14.47 -21.85
C VAL A 317 9.37 -15.64 -21.94
N PHE A 318 9.86 -16.79 -22.37
CA PHE A 318 9.03 -17.99 -22.45
C PHE A 318 8.47 -18.33 -21.06
N GLY A 319 7.14 -18.44 -20.97
CA GLY A 319 6.42 -18.78 -19.72
C GLY A 319 5.86 -17.60 -18.93
N THR A 320 6.13 -16.35 -19.31
CA THR A 320 5.65 -15.16 -18.56
C THR A 320 4.45 -14.46 -19.19
N GLY A 321 4.17 -14.65 -20.48
CA GLY A 321 2.99 -14.07 -21.13
C GLY A 321 1.74 -14.95 -20.99
N ALA A 322 0.63 -14.48 -21.57
CA ALA A 322 -0.67 -15.15 -21.48
C ALA A 322 -0.62 -16.60 -21.97
N SER A 323 -1.26 -17.50 -21.20
CA SER A 323 -1.33 -18.93 -21.52
C SER A 323 -2.44 -19.23 -22.52
N LEU A 324 -2.14 -20.03 -23.55
CA LEU A 324 -3.13 -20.62 -24.47
C LEU A 324 -3.41 -22.09 -24.12
N GLY A 325 -3.17 -22.46 -22.86
CA GLY A 325 -3.20 -23.83 -22.36
C GLY A 325 -1.81 -24.32 -21.96
N THR A 326 -1.75 -25.51 -21.36
CA THR A 326 -0.54 -26.04 -20.73
C THR A 326 0.67 -26.00 -21.67
N GLY A 327 1.74 -25.30 -21.27
CA GLY A 327 3.01 -25.24 -22.00
C GLY A 327 3.05 -24.31 -23.22
N ALA A 328 2.01 -23.50 -23.43
CA ALA A 328 1.91 -22.58 -24.55
C ALA A 328 1.70 -21.14 -24.09
N PHE A 329 2.61 -20.25 -24.48
CA PHE A 329 2.65 -18.89 -23.96
C PHE A 329 2.78 -17.87 -25.09
N SER A 330 2.01 -16.79 -24.99
CA SER A 330 2.23 -15.57 -25.77
C SER A 330 3.58 -14.98 -25.42
N VAL A 331 4.42 -14.71 -26.41
CA VAL A 331 5.72 -14.03 -26.23
C VAL A 331 5.76 -12.67 -26.91
N PHE A 332 4.79 -12.35 -27.77
CA PHE A 332 4.64 -11.05 -28.43
C PHE A 332 3.19 -10.82 -28.86
N SER A 333 2.67 -9.60 -28.65
CA SER A 333 1.37 -9.16 -29.14
C SER A 333 1.45 -7.68 -29.58
N GLY A 334 1.39 -7.39 -30.88
CA GLY A 334 1.48 -6.01 -31.37
C GLY A 334 1.86 -5.85 -32.84
N VAL A 335 2.34 -4.66 -33.23
CA VAL A 335 2.59 -4.27 -34.63
C VAL A 335 3.99 -4.60 -35.17
N GLY A 336 4.82 -5.29 -34.37
CA GLY A 336 6.20 -5.63 -34.70
C GLY A 336 6.32 -6.76 -35.72
N THR A 337 7.54 -6.93 -36.25
CA THR A 337 7.88 -7.97 -37.25
C THR A 337 9.03 -8.88 -36.81
N SER A 338 9.57 -8.64 -35.60
CA SER A 338 10.60 -9.46 -34.99
C SER A 338 10.59 -9.30 -33.48
N MET A 339 10.98 -10.35 -32.75
CA MET A 339 11.11 -10.29 -31.29
C MET A 339 12.11 -11.33 -30.78
N GLY A 340 12.82 -10.98 -29.70
CA GLY A 340 13.74 -11.88 -29.02
C GLY A 340 13.03 -12.62 -27.88
N VAL A 341 13.04 -13.95 -27.91
CA VAL A 341 12.51 -14.80 -26.82
C VAL A 341 13.66 -15.23 -25.93
N GLN A 342 13.50 -15.04 -24.62
CA GLN A 342 14.43 -15.53 -23.60
C GLN A 342 13.79 -16.64 -22.75
N GLY A 343 14.54 -17.23 -21.79
CA GLY A 343 14.00 -18.20 -20.84
C GLY A 343 13.79 -19.61 -21.41
N LEU A 344 14.40 -19.91 -22.56
CA LEU A 344 14.33 -21.24 -23.16
C LEU A 344 15.26 -22.22 -22.43
N ARG A 345 14.92 -23.50 -22.48
CA ARG A 345 15.75 -24.58 -21.92
C ARG A 345 16.79 -25.02 -22.96
N PRO A 346 18.04 -25.33 -22.57
CA PRO A 346 19.03 -25.92 -23.46
C PRO A 346 18.58 -27.27 -24.02
N ASN A 347 19.09 -27.65 -25.19
CA ASN A 347 18.82 -28.94 -25.84
C ASN A 347 17.31 -29.27 -25.94
N THR A 348 16.48 -28.27 -26.22
CA THR A 348 15.02 -28.39 -26.20
C THR A 348 14.43 -27.87 -27.52
N THR A 349 13.50 -28.63 -28.10
CA THR A 349 12.80 -28.26 -29.33
C THR A 349 11.51 -27.53 -29.02
N TYR A 350 11.36 -26.31 -29.54
CA TYR A 350 10.16 -25.48 -29.39
C TYR A 350 9.42 -25.37 -30.72
N SER A 351 8.09 -25.27 -30.67
CA SER A 351 7.25 -24.92 -31.82
C SER A 351 6.69 -23.51 -31.65
N VAL A 352 6.61 -22.75 -32.74
CA VAL A 352 6.13 -21.37 -32.79
C VAL A 352 4.92 -21.28 -33.72
N GLN A 353 3.91 -20.51 -33.32
CA GLN A 353 2.80 -20.09 -34.15
C GLN A 353 2.64 -18.57 -34.11
N ILE A 354 2.40 -17.93 -35.25
CA ILE A 354 2.16 -16.49 -35.36
C ILE A 354 0.80 -16.27 -36.02
N TYR A 355 -0.08 -15.53 -35.36
CA TYR A 355 -1.43 -15.22 -35.80
C TYR A 355 -1.53 -13.75 -36.19
N GLU A 356 -2.08 -13.46 -37.37
CA GLU A 356 -2.47 -12.11 -37.76
C GLU A 356 -3.73 -11.70 -36.99
N ALA A 357 -3.87 -10.42 -36.63
CA ALA A 357 -5.05 -9.89 -35.99
C ALA A 357 -5.47 -8.52 -36.54
N LEU A 358 -6.78 -8.26 -36.58
CA LEU A 358 -7.33 -6.95 -36.89
C LEU A 358 -8.12 -6.40 -35.69
N GLY A 359 -8.02 -5.10 -35.43
CA GLY A 359 -8.76 -4.42 -34.37
C GLY A 359 -7.96 -4.27 -33.07
N SER A 360 -8.64 -3.81 -32.02
CA SER A 360 -8.05 -3.58 -30.70
C SER A 360 -9.06 -3.82 -29.58
N GLY A 361 -8.56 -4.17 -28.39
CA GLY A 361 -9.44 -4.48 -27.25
C GLY A 361 -10.39 -5.63 -27.57
N CYS A 362 -11.66 -5.47 -27.20
CA CYS A 362 -12.70 -6.47 -27.47
C CYS A 362 -13.07 -6.58 -28.97
N THR A 363 -12.59 -5.68 -29.83
CA THR A 363 -12.79 -5.77 -31.29
C THR A 363 -11.73 -6.63 -31.99
N THR A 364 -10.72 -7.13 -31.27
CA THR A 364 -9.62 -7.91 -31.85
C THR A 364 -10.14 -9.21 -32.48
N ASN A 365 -9.77 -9.48 -33.73
CA ASN A 365 -10.16 -10.68 -34.47
C ASN A 365 -8.91 -11.37 -35.05
N TYR A 366 -8.63 -12.62 -34.66
CA TYR A 366 -7.43 -13.35 -35.04
C TYR A 366 -7.72 -14.27 -36.24
N LEU A 367 -6.83 -14.25 -37.23
CA LEU A 367 -6.87 -15.24 -38.31
C LEU A 367 -6.35 -16.60 -37.81
N GLN A 368 -7.25 -17.42 -37.29
CA GLN A 368 -6.92 -18.73 -36.68
C GLN A 368 -6.61 -19.81 -37.71
N SER A 369 -7.12 -19.67 -38.94
CA SER A 369 -7.06 -20.70 -39.98
C SER A 369 -5.72 -20.78 -40.72
N ASN A 370 -4.90 -19.72 -40.69
CA ASN A 370 -3.65 -19.64 -41.44
C ASN A 370 -2.50 -18.97 -40.65
N PRO A 371 -2.07 -19.54 -39.50
CA PRO A 371 -0.91 -19.03 -38.76
C PRO A 371 0.42 -19.45 -39.40
N ALA A 372 1.45 -18.60 -39.31
CA ALA A 372 2.81 -19.02 -39.62
C ALA A 372 3.29 -20.03 -38.56
N SER A 373 3.81 -21.19 -38.97
CA SER A 373 4.21 -22.26 -38.05
C SER A 373 5.59 -22.82 -38.38
N PHE A 374 6.47 -22.97 -37.37
CA PHE A 374 7.81 -23.57 -37.51
C PHE A 374 8.37 -24.07 -36.17
N THR A 375 9.51 -24.75 -36.20
CA THR A 375 10.20 -25.27 -35.00
C THR A 375 11.68 -24.90 -34.99
N PHE A 376 12.28 -24.85 -33.80
CA PHE A 376 13.73 -24.74 -33.62
C PHE A 376 14.19 -25.51 -32.38
N THR A 377 15.47 -25.90 -32.33
CA THR A 377 16.06 -26.61 -31.19
C THR A 377 17.21 -25.80 -30.60
N THR A 378 17.14 -25.46 -29.32
CA THR A 378 18.26 -24.79 -28.63
C THR A 378 19.47 -25.71 -28.54
N PRO A 379 20.70 -25.21 -28.72
CA PRO A 379 21.92 -25.97 -28.48
C PRO A 379 22.06 -26.46 -27.03
N ALA A 380 22.93 -27.46 -26.84
CA ALA A 380 23.38 -27.87 -25.50
C ALA A 380 24.22 -26.77 -24.83
N CYS A 381 24.27 -26.77 -23.50
CA CYS A 381 25.01 -25.75 -22.78
C CYS A 381 26.53 -26.04 -22.75
N GLN A 382 27.34 -25.01 -22.96
CA GLN A 382 28.81 -25.05 -22.90
C GLN A 382 29.31 -23.87 -22.07
N LEU A 383 30.28 -24.10 -21.17
CA LEU A 383 30.87 -23.01 -20.36
C LEU A 383 31.76 -22.13 -21.22
N GLU A 384 31.66 -20.82 -21.03
CA GLU A 384 32.61 -19.86 -21.58
C GLU A 384 33.98 -19.96 -20.90
N PRO A 385 35.07 -19.48 -21.54
CA PRO A 385 36.36 -19.33 -20.87
C PRO A 385 36.26 -18.37 -19.68
N ALA A 386 36.70 -18.80 -18.50
CA ALA A 386 36.70 -17.93 -17.31
C ALA A 386 37.60 -16.69 -17.52
N PRO A 387 37.24 -15.52 -16.96
CA PRO A 387 38.09 -14.33 -17.01
C PRO A 387 39.47 -14.58 -16.39
N THR A 388 40.50 -13.90 -16.90
CA THR A 388 41.89 -14.04 -16.42
C THR A 388 42.39 -12.84 -15.61
N VAL A 389 41.69 -11.70 -15.66
CA VAL A 389 42.00 -10.48 -14.91
C VAL A 389 40.81 -10.17 -14.00
N ALA A 390 41.03 -10.17 -12.68
CA ALA A 390 40.01 -9.89 -11.67
C ALA A 390 39.65 -8.39 -11.62
N ALA A 391 38.48 -8.08 -11.06
CA ALA A 391 38.14 -6.72 -10.65
C ALA A 391 39.15 -6.21 -9.61
N THR A 392 39.34 -4.90 -9.52
CA THR A 392 40.23 -4.26 -8.53
C THR A 392 39.62 -2.97 -7.97
N GLY A 393 40.24 -2.38 -6.94
CA GLY A 393 39.88 -1.04 -6.46
C GLY A 393 38.43 -0.89 -5.99
N ALA A 394 37.84 -1.93 -5.39
CA ALA A 394 36.48 -1.86 -4.89
C ALA A 394 36.38 -0.86 -3.72
N THR A 395 35.37 0.01 -3.75
CA THR A 395 35.08 0.97 -2.67
C THR A 395 33.58 0.95 -2.34
N ALA A 396 33.24 1.38 -1.12
CA ALA A 396 31.86 1.53 -0.68
C ALA A 396 31.70 2.87 0.04
N THR A 397 30.70 3.65 -0.37
CA THR A 397 30.37 4.97 0.21
C THR A 397 28.90 5.02 0.59
N LEU A 398 28.58 5.66 1.71
CA LEU A 398 27.19 5.75 2.18
C LEU A 398 26.26 6.40 1.15
N SER A 399 25.04 5.88 1.09
CA SER A 399 23.92 6.41 0.31
C SER A 399 22.68 6.43 1.20
N GLY A 400 22.32 7.59 1.72
CA GLY A 400 21.25 7.71 2.72
C GLY A 400 21.64 7.12 4.08
N THR A 401 20.64 6.67 4.84
CA THR A 401 20.81 6.20 6.23
C THR A 401 21.01 4.68 6.35
N ASN A 402 20.65 3.91 5.32
CA ASN A 402 20.71 2.44 5.31
C ASN A 402 21.16 1.89 3.94
N GLY A 403 21.97 2.64 3.20
CA GLY A 403 22.42 2.25 1.86
C GLY A 403 23.88 2.60 1.59
N ALA A 404 24.41 2.06 0.50
CA ALA A 404 25.76 2.31 0.02
C ALA A 404 25.85 2.29 -1.50
N VAL A 405 26.65 3.17 -2.08
CA VAL A 405 27.16 3.02 -3.45
C VAL A 405 28.45 2.22 -3.39
N LEU A 406 28.47 1.05 -4.04
CA LEU A 406 29.68 0.29 -4.29
C LEU A 406 30.21 0.60 -5.68
N THR A 407 31.52 0.78 -5.81
CA THR A 407 32.18 0.97 -7.10
C THR A 407 33.43 0.09 -7.20
N TRP A 408 33.86 -0.26 -8.41
CA TRP A 408 35.08 -1.05 -8.65
C TRP A 408 35.69 -0.70 -10.01
N GLN A 409 36.94 -1.11 -10.22
CA GLN A 409 37.60 -1.11 -11.52
C GLN A 409 37.39 -2.48 -12.20
N PRO A 410 36.74 -2.51 -13.37
CA PRO A 410 36.58 -3.72 -14.19
C PRO A 410 37.89 -4.45 -14.51
N GLY A 411 37.87 -5.77 -14.39
CA GLY A 411 38.84 -6.68 -15.02
C GLY A 411 38.46 -7.01 -16.47
N ASN A 412 38.78 -8.23 -16.93
CA ASN A 412 38.49 -8.67 -18.32
C ASN A 412 37.27 -9.58 -18.48
N GLY A 413 36.44 -9.72 -17.44
CA GLY A 413 35.16 -10.42 -17.55
C GLY A 413 34.11 -9.58 -18.27
N SER A 414 33.17 -10.25 -18.94
CA SER A 414 32.00 -9.60 -19.54
C SER A 414 30.98 -9.13 -18.50
N GLY A 415 31.03 -9.64 -17.26
CA GLY A 415 30.19 -9.20 -16.15
C GLY A 415 30.84 -9.37 -14.77
N ARG A 416 30.27 -8.73 -13.75
CA ARG A 416 30.67 -8.85 -12.34
C ARG A 416 29.52 -9.28 -11.47
N LEU A 417 29.84 -10.09 -10.48
CA LEU A 417 28.98 -10.48 -9.38
C LEU A 417 29.46 -9.77 -8.11
N VAL A 418 28.58 -9.02 -7.44
CA VAL A 418 28.87 -8.38 -6.15
C VAL A 418 28.11 -9.08 -5.04
N VAL A 419 28.83 -9.52 -4.01
CA VAL A 419 28.30 -10.23 -2.86
C VAL A 419 28.53 -9.38 -1.61
N LEU A 420 27.50 -9.19 -0.80
CA LEU A 420 27.58 -8.48 0.48
C LEU A 420 27.35 -9.41 1.66
N ARG A 421 28.02 -9.11 2.78
CA ARG A 421 27.81 -9.72 4.09
C ARG A 421 27.93 -8.69 5.20
N ALA A 422 27.03 -8.73 6.18
CA ALA A 422 27.11 -7.87 7.36
C ALA A 422 27.96 -8.51 8.46
N GLY A 423 28.72 -7.70 9.19
CA GLY A 423 29.55 -8.09 10.33
C GLY A 423 30.88 -8.77 9.99
N GLN A 424 30.98 -9.48 8.86
CA GLN A 424 32.19 -10.22 8.44
C GLN A 424 32.37 -10.24 6.92
N ALA A 425 33.58 -10.54 6.45
CA ALA A 425 33.89 -10.69 5.03
C ALA A 425 33.17 -11.89 4.39
N PRO A 426 32.74 -11.80 3.11
CA PRO A 426 32.22 -12.94 2.36
C PRO A 426 33.25 -14.08 2.24
N THR A 427 32.77 -15.32 2.29
CA THR A 427 33.52 -16.57 2.24
C THR A 427 33.06 -17.49 1.10
N GLY A 428 31.84 -17.28 0.60
CA GLY A 428 31.27 -18.01 -0.52
C GLY A 428 31.94 -17.65 -1.84
N VAL A 429 32.18 -18.68 -2.65
CA VAL A 429 32.75 -18.58 -3.98
C VAL A 429 31.67 -18.98 -5.00
N PRO A 430 31.43 -18.19 -6.06
CA PRO A 430 30.41 -18.52 -7.05
C PRO A 430 30.81 -19.76 -7.87
N ALA A 431 29.83 -20.59 -8.24
CA ALA A 431 30.04 -21.80 -9.02
C ALA A 431 29.82 -21.56 -10.51
N ASN A 432 30.69 -22.14 -11.35
CA ASN A 432 30.52 -22.14 -12.81
C ASN A 432 29.19 -22.81 -13.20
N GLY A 433 28.61 -22.36 -14.30
CA GLY A 433 27.32 -22.80 -14.84
C GLY A 433 26.12 -22.37 -14.01
N THR A 434 26.32 -21.62 -12.92
CA THR A 434 25.26 -21.13 -12.06
C THR A 434 25.06 -19.64 -12.28
N THR A 435 23.82 -19.23 -12.53
CA THR A 435 23.47 -17.80 -12.48
C THR A 435 22.93 -17.47 -11.10
N TYR A 436 23.40 -16.37 -10.52
CA TYR A 436 22.96 -15.88 -9.23
C TYR A 436 22.09 -14.62 -9.41
N PRO A 437 20.77 -14.72 -9.24
CA PRO A 437 19.90 -13.55 -9.22
C PRO A 437 20.39 -12.51 -8.22
N ALA A 438 20.52 -11.26 -8.68
CA ALA A 438 20.98 -10.16 -7.87
C ALA A 438 19.82 -9.20 -7.52
N THR A 439 19.88 -8.56 -6.37
CA THR A 439 18.96 -7.47 -6.01
C THR A 439 19.72 -6.30 -5.41
N THR A 440 19.38 -5.06 -5.75
CA THR A 440 19.99 -3.87 -5.13
C THR A 440 19.61 -3.68 -3.66
N SER A 441 18.87 -4.59 -3.04
CA SER A 441 18.63 -4.59 -1.60
C SER A 441 19.32 -5.76 -0.92
N PHE A 442 20.00 -5.44 0.18
CA PHE A 442 20.68 -6.43 0.99
C PHE A 442 19.67 -7.44 1.55
N GLY A 443 19.97 -8.73 1.44
CA GLY A 443 19.08 -9.82 1.85
C GLY A 443 18.19 -10.40 0.73
N GLY A 444 17.97 -9.68 -0.37
CA GLY A 444 17.04 -10.10 -1.44
C GLY A 444 17.65 -10.98 -2.53
N GLY A 445 18.97 -10.94 -2.67
CA GLY A 445 19.72 -11.66 -3.70
C GLY A 445 19.88 -13.14 -3.43
N ALA A 446 20.44 -13.83 -4.42
CA ALA A 446 20.89 -15.21 -4.25
C ALA A 446 21.92 -15.31 -3.11
N ILE A 447 21.91 -16.46 -2.44
CA ILE A 447 22.75 -16.71 -1.28
C ILE A 447 23.94 -17.57 -1.72
N LEU A 448 25.17 -17.07 -1.55
CA LEU A 448 26.38 -17.87 -1.82
C LEU A 448 26.79 -18.71 -0.60
N ALA A 449 26.64 -18.15 0.59
CA ALA A 449 26.82 -18.82 1.88
C ALA A 449 25.95 -18.11 2.93
N ALA A 450 25.86 -18.66 4.15
CA ALA A 450 25.00 -18.09 5.19
C ALA A 450 25.30 -16.59 5.44
N GLY A 451 24.29 -15.74 5.24
CA GLY A 451 24.40 -14.28 5.41
C GLY A 451 25.07 -13.53 4.25
N GLU A 452 25.39 -14.20 3.15
CA GLU A 452 26.04 -13.61 1.96
C GLU A 452 25.05 -13.48 0.81
N TYR A 453 24.77 -12.25 0.40
CA TYR A 453 23.73 -11.94 -0.59
C TYR A 453 24.30 -11.28 -1.83
N VAL A 454 23.91 -11.76 -3.01
CA VAL A 454 24.27 -11.14 -4.29
C VAL A 454 23.48 -9.87 -4.50
N VAL A 455 24.17 -8.72 -4.53
CA VAL A 455 23.51 -7.42 -4.73
C VAL A 455 23.67 -6.84 -6.12
N TYR A 456 24.54 -7.42 -6.93
CA TYR A 456 24.73 -7.02 -8.33
C TYR A 456 25.20 -8.20 -9.17
N ALA A 457 24.68 -8.29 -10.39
CA ALA A 457 25.16 -9.17 -11.44
C ALA A 457 24.97 -8.45 -12.79
N GLY A 458 26.04 -8.01 -13.44
CA GLY A 458 25.92 -7.24 -14.68
C GLY A 458 27.23 -6.70 -15.22
N THR A 459 27.18 -5.88 -16.27
CA THR A 459 28.35 -5.38 -17.01
C THR A 459 28.98 -4.11 -16.44
N GLY A 460 28.31 -3.46 -15.49
CA GLY A 460 28.69 -2.17 -14.93
C GLY A 460 29.89 -2.23 -13.99
N ASN A 461 30.18 -1.06 -13.42
CA ASN A 461 31.29 -0.81 -12.49
C ASN A 461 30.82 -0.18 -11.16
N SER A 462 29.51 -0.07 -10.95
CA SER A 462 28.92 0.41 -9.70
C SER A 462 27.54 -0.20 -9.44
N VAL A 463 27.14 -0.20 -8.16
CA VAL A 463 25.79 -0.52 -7.72
C VAL A 463 25.42 0.31 -6.50
N THR A 464 24.21 0.87 -6.48
CA THR A 464 23.64 1.47 -5.27
C THR A 464 22.79 0.42 -4.56
N VAL A 465 23.12 0.15 -3.31
CA VAL A 465 22.49 -0.87 -2.47
C VAL A 465 21.72 -0.23 -1.32
N SER A 466 20.55 -0.76 -0.99
CA SER A 466 19.70 -0.31 0.12
C SER A 466 19.45 -1.44 1.14
N GLY A 467 18.85 -1.09 2.28
CA GLY A 467 18.48 -2.06 3.32
C GLY A 467 19.66 -2.64 4.10
N LEU A 468 20.80 -1.94 4.13
CA LEU A 468 21.95 -2.32 4.92
C LEU A 468 21.63 -2.18 6.42
N PRO A 469 22.03 -3.14 7.26
CA PRO A 469 21.79 -3.08 8.70
C PRO A 469 22.56 -1.91 9.31
N SER A 470 21.83 -0.98 9.96
CA SER A 470 22.41 0.16 10.65
C SER A 470 23.33 -0.28 11.79
N GLY A 471 24.38 0.50 12.05
CA GLY A 471 25.33 0.20 13.13
C GLY A 471 26.18 -1.06 12.93
N GLN A 472 26.23 -1.60 11.71
CA GLN A 472 27.10 -2.71 11.33
C GLN A 472 28.11 -2.30 10.25
N THR A 473 29.25 -3.01 10.23
CA THR A 473 30.16 -2.98 9.08
C THR A 473 29.66 -3.97 8.03
N VAL A 474 29.47 -3.52 6.81
CA VAL A 474 29.13 -4.35 5.66
C VAL A 474 30.38 -4.56 4.82
N TYR A 475 30.62 -5.80 4.42
CA TYR A 475 31.75 -6.23 3.59
C TYR A 475 31.25 -6.67 2.22
N ALA A 476 32.03 -6.38 1.18
CA ALA A 476 31.73 -6.70 -0.21
C ALA A 476 32.85 -7.53 -0.86
N ALA A 477 32.47 -8.43 -1.75
CA ALA A 477 33.37 -9.14 -2.67
C ALA A 477 32.86 -9.01 -4.11
N VAL A 478 33.74 -8.71 -5.06
CA VAL A 478 33.44 -8.54 -6.49
C VAL A 478 34.18 -9.60 -7.31
N TYR A 479 33.43 -10.47 -7.98
CA TYR A 479 33.94 -11.53 -8.86
C TYR A 479 33.68 -11.20 -10.32
N GLU A 480 34.65 -11.45 -11.19
CA GLU A 480 34.48 -11.37 -12.65
C GLU A 480 33.84 -12.66 -13.19
N TYR A 481 33.04 -12.56 -14.25
CA TYR A 481 32.55 -13.72 -15.00
C TYR A 481 32.41 -13.45 -16.50
N ASN A 482 32.47 -14.53 -17.28
CA ASN A 482 32.11 -14.56 -18.69
C ASN A 482 30.89 -15.44 -18.91
N GLY A 483 30.14 -15.22 -19.99
CA GLY A 483 28.98 -16.02 -20.35
C GLY A 483 27.70 -15.65 -19.59
N THR A 484 26.62 -16.35 -19.91
CA THR A 484 25.29 -16.15 -19.32
C THR A 484 24.59 -17.49 -19.06
N GLY A 485 23.62 -17.50 -18.13
CA GLY A 485 22.84 -18.70 -17.85
C GLY A 485 23.71 -19.87 -17.37
N CYS A 486 23.57 -21.00 -18.03
CA CYS A 486 24.35 -22.20 -17.75
C CYS A 486 25.76 -22.17 -18.38
N ALA A 487 26.08 -21.18 -19.23
CA ALA A 487 27.40 -21.00 -19.84
C ALA A 487 28.34 -20.15 -18.97
N THR A 488 27.84 -19.59 -17.86
CA THR A 488 28.59 -18.66 -17.02
C THR A 488 29.83 -19.28 -16.40
N ALA A 489 31.00 -18.65 -16.55
CA ALA A 489 32.25 -19.04 -15.92
C ALA A 489 32.83 -17.89 -15.09
N TYR A 490 33.02 -18.13 -13.80
CA TYR A 490 33.54 -17.17 -12.83
C TYR A 490 35.06 -17.24 -12.70
N GLN A 491 35.68 -16.09 -12.45
CA GLN A 491 37.04 -16.01 -11.99
C GLN A 491 37.06 -16.32 -10.48
N LEU A 492 37.65 -17.46 -10.12
CA LEU A 492 37.60 -18.01 -8.75
C LEU A 492 38.82 -17.64 -7.90
N ALA A 493 39.68 -16.74 -8.36
CA ALA A 493 40.81 -16.27 -7.57
C ALA A 493 40.36 -15.19 -6.56
N VAL A 494 41.31 -14.49 -5.93
CA VAL A 494 41.03 -13.46 -4.92
C VAL A 494 40.17 -12.32 -5.51
N PRO A 495 38.94 -12.09 -5.00
CA PRO A 495 38.06 -11.04 -5.50
C PRO A 495 38.51 -9.65 -5.02
N ALA A 496 38.00 -8.59 -5.65
CA ALA A 496 38.12 -7.25 -5.07
C ALA A 496 37.19 -7.10 -3.87
N THR A 497 37.66 -6.48 -2.80
CA THR A 497 36.90 -6.33 -1.55
C THR A 497 36.73 -4.87 -1.15
N ALA A 498 35.58 -4.54 -0.55
CA ALA A 498 35.31 -3.25 0.08
C ALA A 498 34.61 -3.44 1.43
N GLN A 499 34.64 -2.42 2.29
CA GLN A 499 33.86 -2.41 3.53
C GLN A 499 33.34 -1.00 3.85
N LEU A 500 32.22 -0.92 4.56
CA LEU A 500 31.61 0.34 5.00
C LEU A 500 30.90 0.16 6.33
N VAL A 501 31.05 1.13 7.23
CA VAL A 501 30.22 1.22 8.44
C VAL A 501 28.93 1.94 8.11
N VAL A 502 27.79 1.28 8.32
CA VAL A 502 26.47 1.89 8.17
C VAL A 502 26.17 2.68 9.44
N PRO A 503 25.97 4.01 9.37
CA PRO A 503 25.72 4.82 10.54
C PRO A 503 24.36 4.43 11.12
N THR A 504 24.26 4.52 12.43
CA THR A 504 22.97 4.58 13.08
C THR A 504 22.34 5.95 12.82
N PRO A 505 21.10 6.04 12.29
CA PRO A 505 20.43 7.32 12.09
C PRO A 505 20.37 8.12 13.41
N PRO A 506 20.60 9.44 13.39
CA PRO A 506 20.33 10.28 14.55
C PRO A 506 18.84 10.20 14.94
N PRO A 507 18.49 10.33 16.22
CA PRO A 507 17.09 10.50 16.61
C PRO A 507 16.56 11.82 16.03
N GLY A 508 15.73 11.74 14.99
CA GLY A 508 14.84 12.85 14.62
C GLY A 508 13.68 12.97 15.61
N THR A 509 12.83 13.98 15.45
CA THR A 509 11.50 14.01 16.11
C THR A 509 10.75 12.74 15.72
N ARG A 510 10.39 11.93 16.71
CA ARG A 510 9.61 10.70 16.54
C ARG A 510 8.19 10.98 17.02
N ASN A 511 7.22 10.66 16.19
CA ASN A 511 5.81 10.73 16.52
C ASN A 511 5.27 9.31 16.73
N PHE A 512 4.15 9.22 17.44
CA PHE A 512 3.44 7.98 17.73
C PHE A 512 2.19 7.94 16.86
N TYR A 513 2.05 6.86 16.08
CA TYR A 513 0.90 6.63 15.22
C TYR A 513 0.19 5.36 15.64
N PHE A 514 -1.11 5.43 15.83
CA PHE A 514 -1.94 4.40 16.42
C PHE A 514 -2.83 3.76 15.36
N GLY A 515 -2.90 2.43 15.35
CA GLY A 515 -3.73 1.73 14.37
C GLY A 515 -3.72 0.23 14.52
N ASN A 516 -4.02 -0.43 13.41
CA ASN A 516 -4.12 -1.89 13.29
C ASN A 516 -3.57 -2.32 11.92
N LEU A 517 -3.02 -3.53 11.81
CA LEU A 517 -2.55 -4.13 10.55
C LEU A 517 -3.36 -5.36 10.11
N HIS A 518 -4.35 -5.80 10.89
CA HIS A 518 -5.08 -7.03 10.59
C HIS A 518 -6.58 -6.76 10.56
N GLY A 519 -7.13 -6.69 9.36
CA GLY A 519 -8.55 -6.61 9.11
C GLY A 519 -8.86 -7.17 7.73
N HIS A 520 -10.09 -7.63 7.55
CA HIS A 520 -10.59 -8.27 6.35
C HIS A 520 -11.77 -7.49 5.80
N SER A 521 -11.75 -7.30 4.49
CA SER A 521 -12.84 -6.69 3.74
C SER A 521 -13.67 -7.77 3.04
N ALA A 522 -14.74 -7.36 2.37
CA ALA A 522 -15.52 -8.22 1.50
C ALA A 522 -14.74 -8.77 0.28
N TYR A 523 -13.47 -8.37 0.09
CA TYR A 523 -12.61 -8.96 -0.94
C TYR A 523 -12.03 -10.30 -0.52
N SER A 524 -12.04 -10.61 0.78
CA SER A 524 -11.98 -11.97 1.27
C SER A 524 -13.28 -12.32 2.01
N ASP A 525 -13.20 -12.70 3.29
CA ASP A 525 -14.32 -13.16 4.11
C ASP A 525 -14.69 -12.16 5.22
N GLY A 526 -14.26 -10.91 5.06
CA GLY A 526 -14.64 -9.78 5.90
C GLY A 526 -15.95 -9.11 5.50
N ASN A 527 -16.26 -7.98 6.15
CA ASN A 527 -17.57 -7.31 6.13
C ASN A 527 -18.77 -8.26 6.24
N GLN A 528 -18.72 -9.25 7.14
CA GLN A 528 -19.82 -10.21 7.31
C GLN A 528 -21.14 -9.53 7.74
N ASP A 529 -21.05 -8.32 8.27
CA ASP A 529 -22.13 -7.41 8.63
C ASP A 529 -22.52 -6.39 7.55
N ALA A 530 -22.06 -6.55 6.29
CA ALA A 530 -22.31 -5.60 5.19
C ALA A 530 -23.79 -5.24 5.00
N GLY A 531 -24.70 -6.18 5.26
CA GLY A 531 -26.15 -5.94 5.20
C GLY A 531 -26.64 -4.90 6.20
N THR A 532 -25.99 -4.77 7.36
CA THR A 532 -26.30 -3.79 8.42
C THR A 532 -25.37 -2.58 8.40
N SER A 533 -24.07 -2.77 8.16
CA SER A 533 -23.08 -1.69 8.17
C SER A 533 -23.10 -0.86 6.89
N GLY A 534 -23.49 -1.47 5.76
CA GLY A 534 -23.42 -0.86 4.44
C GLY A 534 -21.99 -0.74 3.88
N ALA A 535 -20.98 -1.28 4.56
CA ALA A 535 -19.60 -1.38 4.08
C ALA A 535 -19.38 -2.75 3.42
N SER A 536 -18.72 -2.73 2.27
CA SER A 536 -18.55 -3.90 1.38
C SER A 536 -17.29 -3.79 0.51
N THR A 537 -16.40 -2.85 0.82
CA THR A 537 -15.18 -2.61 0.07
C THR A 537 -14.10 -2.08 1.01
N PRO A 538 -12.82 -2.36 0.75
CA PRO A 538 -11.70 -1.78 1.48
C PRO A 538 -11.78 -0.26 1.62
N LEU A 539 -12.20 0.47 0.58
CA LEU A 539 -12.36 1.94 0.66
C LEU A 539 -13.35 2.38 1.74
N GLN A 540 -14.48 1.68 1.86
CA GLN A 540 -15.48 1.96 2.90
C GLN A 540 -14.96 1.61 4.30
N ASP A 541 -14.19 0.53 4.41
CA ASP A 541 -13.57 0.09 5.66
C ASP A 541 -12.50 1.08 6.13
N PHE A 542 -11.66 1.57 5.22
CA PHE A 542 -10.71 2.65 5.48
C PHE A 542 -11.43 3.94 5.88
N THR A 543 -12.52 4.30 5.21
CA THR A 543 -13.32 5.49 5.55
C THR A 543 -13.94 5.36 6.95
N PHE A 544 -14.37 4.15 7.32
CA PHE A 544 -14.87 3.86 8.67
C PHE A 544 -13.78 4.04 9.73
N ALA A 545 -12.57 3.53 9.46
CA ALA A 545 -11.43 3.62 10.37
C ALA A 545 -10.83 5.03 10.47
N ASP A 546 -10.80 5.81 9.39
CA ASP A 546 -10.39 7.23 9.40
C ASP A 546 -11.31 8.06 10.31
N ALA A 547 -12.60 7.71 10.36
CA ALA A 547 -13.56 8.33 11.26
C ALA A 547 -13.50 7.81 12.71
N SER A 548 -12.60 6.88 13.05
CA SER A 548 -12.47 6.31 14.41
C SER A 548 -11.61 7.20 15.32
N LEU A 549 -11.81 7.08 16.62
CA LEU A 549 -10.98 7.76 17.61
C LEU A 549 -9.61 7.08 17.71
N HIS A 550 -8.56 7.90 17.89
CA HIS A 550 -7.19 7.42 18.09
C HIS A 550 -6.75 6.45 16.97
N SER A 551 -6.91 6.91 15.73
CA SER A 551 -6.73 6.11 14.51
C SER A 551 -5.96 6.93 13.48
N ASP A 552 -4.67 6.63 13.35
CA ASP A 552 -3.79 7.25 12.34
C ASP A 552 -3.61 6.35 11.11
N PHE A 553 -3.84 5.03 11.25
CA PHE A 553 -3.76 4.11 10.13
C PHE A 553 -4.62 2.86 10.31
N LEU A 554 -4.96 2.24 9.17
CA LEU A 554 -5.51 0.89 9.10
C LEU A 554 -4.77 0.09 8.02
N GLY A 555 -4.35 -1.12 8.36
CA GLY A 555 -3.98 -2.16 7.43
C GLY A 555 -5.11 -3.16 7.25
N ILE A 556 -5.56 -3.34 6.00
CA ILE A 556 -6.40 -4.46 5.59
C ILE A 556 -5.48 -5.52 4.96
N SER A 557 -5.58 -6.74 5.46
CA SER A 557 -4.77 -7.89 5.08
C SER A 557 -5.69 -9.04 4.71
N ASP A 558 -6.46 -8.87 3.64
CA ASP A 558 -7.40 -9.90 3.17
C ASP A 558 -6.69 -11.23 2.89
N HIS A 559 -7.41 -12.35 3.07
CA HIS A 559 -6.87 -13.66 2.72
C HIS A 559 -6.39 -13.72 1.26
N ASN A 560 -5.37 -14.52 0.99
CA ASN A 560 -4.72 -14.53 -0.33
C ASN A 560 -5.35 -15.49 -1.37
N HIS A 561 -6.44 -16.19 -1.03
CA HIS A 561 -6.96 -17.32 -1.83
C HIS A 561 -8.49 -17.30 -2.03
N SER A 562 -8.95 -17.92 -3.11
CA SER A 562 -10.33 -17.87 -3.60
C SER A 562 -11.35 -18.55 -2.70
N GLN A 563 -10.98 -19.58 -1.93
CA GLN A 563 -11.92 -20.18 -0.97
C GLN A 563 -12.30 -19.21 0.15
N ALA A 564 -11.46 -18.21 0.42
CA ALA A 564 -11.76 -17.12 1.32
C ALA A 564 -12.33 -15.90 0.58
N GLY A 565 -12.64 -15.97 -0.72
CA GLY A 565 -13.24 -14.87 -1.49
C GLY A 565 -12.26 -14.07 -2.36
N MET A 566 -10.95 -14.19 -2.12
CA MET A 566 -9.96 -13.37 -2.83
C MET A 566 -9.85 -13.70 -4.31
N SER A 567 -9.85 -12.64 -5.11
CA SER A 567 -9.56 -12.70 -6.54
C SER A 567 -8.38 -11.79 -6.88
N LEU A 568 -7.59 -12.17 -7.89
CA LEU A 568 -6.46 -11.39 -8.37
C LEU A 568 -6.82 -9.92 -8.68
N PRO A 569 -7.94 -9.62 -9.37
CA PRO A 569 -8.38 -8.24 -9.56
C PRO A 569 -8.72 -7.50 -8.26
N ASN A 570 -9.31 -8.19 -7.27
CA ASN A 570 -9.63 -7.58 -5.97
C ASN A 570 -8.38 -7.17 -5.21
N TYR A 571 -7.30 -7.94 -5.28
CA TYR A 571 -6.04 -7.57 -4.62
C TYR A 571 -5.48 -6.25 -5.16
N ALA A 572 -5.42 -6.12 -6.49
CA ALA A 572 -5.01 -4.87 -7.16
C ALA A 572 -5.96 -3.70 -6.83
N ARG A 573 -7.27 -3.97 -6.76
CA ARG A 573 -8.29 -2.98 -6.40
C ARG A 573 -8.15 -2.51 -4.95
N GLY A 574 -7.88 -3.41 -4.00
CA GLY A 574 -7.65 -3.09 -2.60
C GLY A 574 -6.43 -2.20 -2.39
N LEU A 575 -5.32 -2.47 -3.11
CA LEU A 575 -4.15 -1.60 -3.15
C LEU A 575 -4.50 -0.18 -3.64
N GLN A 576 -5.26 -0.08 -4.73
CA GLN A 576 -5.72 1.21 -5.26
C GLN A 576 -6.63 1.95 -4.28
N GLN A 577 -7.52 1.24 -3.60
CA GLN A 577 -8.45 1.81 -2.63
C GLN A 577 -7.75 2.29 -1.35
N ALA A 578 -6.68 1.63 -0.91
CA ALA A 578 -5.82 2.14 0.15
C ALA A 578 -5.10 3.43 -0.27
N ASP A 579 -4.60 3.51 -1.51
CA ASP A 579 -4.01 4.75 -2.01
C ASP A 579 -5.05 5.88 -2.10
N GLN A 580 -6.30 5.57 -2.46
CA GLN A 580 -7.40 6.54 -2.49
C GLN A 580 -7.82 7.03 -1.10
N ALA A 581 -7.80 6.15 -0.09
CA ALA A 581 -8.22 6.49 1.26
C ALA A 581 -7.15 7.25 2.06
N THR A 582 -5.88 7.11 1.68
CA THR A 582 -4.76 7.78 2.36
C THR A 582 -4.84 9.30 2.20
N ASN A 583 -4.73 10.02 3.31
CA ASN A 583 -4.72 11.47 3.36
C ASN A 583 -3.65 11.99 4.35
N SER A 584 -3.64 13.28 4.66
CA SER A 584 -2.60 13.88 5.53
C SER A 584 -2.72 13.50 7.01
N GLN A 585 -3.85 12.94 7.44
CA GLN A 585 -4.16 12.57 8.83
C GLN A 585 -4.41 11.07 9.01
N PHE A 586 -4.50 10.31 7.91
CA PHE A 586 -4.76 8.88 7.96
C PHE A 586 -4.04 8.14 6.83
N VAL A 587 -3.39 7.02 7.15
CA VAL A 587 -2.75 6.14 6.17
C VAL A 587 -3.49 4.81 6.06
N ALA A 588 -3.93 4.48 4.85
CA ALA A 588 -4.46 3.17 4.54
C ALA A 588 -3.36 2.27 3.94
N LEU A 589 -3.25 1.06 4.48
CA LEU A 589 -2.35 0.02 3.98
C LEU A 589 -3.20 -1.16 3.51
N TYR A 590 -2.83 -1.74 2.37
CA TYR A 590 -3.44 -2.97 1.89
C TYR A 590 -2.34 -4.01 1.67
N GLY A 591 -2.55 -5.19 2.24
CA GLY A 591 -1.65 -6.33 2.21
C GLY A 591 -2.46 -7.61 2.06
N MET A 592 -1.85 -8.74 2.38
CA MET A 592 -2.56 -10.03 2.40
C MET A 592 -2.27 -10.76 3.70
N GLU A 593 -3.26 -11.49 4.20
CA GLU A 593 -3.05 -12.57 5.14
C GLU A 593 -2.81 -13.86 4.35
N TRP A 594 -1.54 -14.23 4.23
CA TRP A 594 -1.13 -15.38 3.45
C TRP A 594 -1.17 -16.66 4.28
N GLY A 595 -1.78 -17.71 3.72
CA GLY A 595 -1.72 -19.07 4.26
C GLY A 595 -3.10 -19.63 4.56
N VAL A 596 -3.13 -20.73 5.31
CA VAL A 596 -4.35 -21.33 5.86
C VAL A 596 -4.03 -21.94 7.23
N ILE A 597 -4.97 -21.89 8.16
CA ILE A 597 -4.80 -22.46 9.52
C ILE A 597 -4.33 -23.93 9.46
N SER A 598 -5.04 -24.79 8.70
CA SER A 598 -4.71 -26.22 8.58
C SER A 598 -3.38 -26.52 7.87
N GLY A 599 -2.75 -25.50 7.30
CA GLY A 599 -1.51 -25.59 6.54
C GLY A 599 -0.33 -24.88 7.18
N GLY A 600 -0.42 -24.50 8.46
CA GLY A 600 0.66 -23.90 9.24
C GLY A 600 0.45 -22.44 9.63
N GLY A 601 -0.79 -21.94 9.65
CA GLY A 601 -1.11 -20.60 10.16
C GLY A 601 -1.06 -19.48 9.12
N HIS A 602 -1.28 -18.25 9.58
CA HIS A 602 -1.41 -17.08 8.74
C HIS A 602 -0.29 -16.05 8.95
N VAL A 603 0.18 -15.44 7.87
CA VAL A 603 1.23 -14.42 7.89
C VAL A 603 0.71 -13.18 7.19
N LEU A 604 0.70 -12.04 7.91
CA LEU A 604 0.37 -10.75 7.29
C LEU A 604 1.56 -10.30 6.47
N VAL A 605 1.34 -9.92 5.22
CA VAL A 605 2.37 -9.50 4.27
C VAL A 605 2.05 -8.11 3.74
N TYR A 606 3.01 -7.20 3.92
CA TYR A 606 2.92 -5.81 3.47
C TYR A 606 4.15 -5.42 2.63
N GLY A 607 3.98 -4.39 1.79
CA GLY A 607 5.03 -3.94 0.86
C GLY A 607 5.19 -4.83 -0.38
N VAL A 608 4.17 -5.61 -0.69
CA VAL A 608 4.09 -6.47 -1.89
C VAL A 608 2.87 -6.01 -2.69
N ASN A 609 3.07 -5.68 -3.96
CA ASN A 609 1.98 -5.17 -4.81
C ASN A 609 1.37 -6.28 -5.69
N GLU A 610 1.91 -7.49 -5.59
CA GLU A 610 1.53 -8.67 -6.37
C GLU A 610 0.86 -9.70 -5.45
N LEU A 611 -0.27 -10.29 -5.87
CA LEU A 611 -0.93 -11.34 -5.11
C LEU A 611 -0.05 -12.59 -5.07
N LEU A 612 0.44 -12.96 -3.87
CA LEU A 612 1.18 -14.19 -3.65
C LEU A 612 0.16 -15.31 -3.41
N GLY A 613 0.10 -16.32 -4.28
CA GLY A 613 -0.93 -17.36 -4.20
C GLY A 613 -0.57 -18.66 -4.90
N TRP A 614 -1.44 -19.66 -4.79
CA TRP A 614 -1.18 -21.01 -5.31
C TRP A 614 -2.23 -21.52 -6.31
N GLU A 615 -3.32 -20.80 -6.48
CA GLU A 615 -4.46 -21.27 -7.27
C GLU A 615 -4.33 -20.84 -8.73
N THR A 616 -4.50 -21.78 -9.64
CA THR A 616 -4.36 -21.48 -11.08
C THR A 616 -5.33 -20.37 -11.49
N GLY A 617 -4.80 -19.27 -12.03
CA GLY A 617 -5.59 -18.11 -12.44
C GLY A 617 -5.88 -17.09 -11.33
N ASN A 618 -5.38 -17.28 -10.11
CA ASN A 618 -5.63 -16.41 -8.97
C ASN A 618 -4.35 -16.09 -8.17
N TYR A 619 -3.32 -15.62 -8.87
CA TYR A 619 -2.09 -15.06 -8.30
C TYR A 619 -1.35 -14.27 -9.38
N ASP A 620 -0.53 -13.31 -8.95
CA ASP A 620 0.55 -12.73 -9.78
C ASP A 620 1.82 -13.58 -9.65
N VAL A 621 2.12 -14.01 -8.41
CA VAL A 621 3.32 -14.76 -8.09
C VAL A 621 2.96 -16.06 -7.40
N TYR A 622 3.32 -17.16 -8.05
CA TYR A 622 3.11 -18.48 -7.49
C TYR A 622 3.96 -18.70 -6.22
N VAL A 623 3.28 -18.98 -5.12
CA VAL A 623 3.85 -19.46 -3.86
C VAL A 623 3.06 -20.70 -3.46
N PRO A 624 3.67 -21.91 -3.44
CA PRO A 624 2.95 -23.13 -3.08
C PRO A 624 2.24 -23.01 -1.74
N ARG A 625 1.01 -23.51 -1.67
CA ARG A 625 0.24 -23.58 -0.43
C ARG A 625 1.09 -24.22 0.68
N SER A 626 1.10 -23.60 1.85
CA SER A 626 1.86 -24.07 3.03
C SER A 626 3.39 -24.07 2.91
N ASP A 627 3.98 -23.53 1.84
CA ASP A 627 5.43 -23.35 1.75
C ASP A 627 5.86 -21.95 2.25
N TYR A 628 5.97 -21.81 3.58
CA TYR A 628 6.45 -20.57 4.21
C TYR A 628 7.89 -20.20 3.79
N GLN A 629 8.71 -21.18 3.42
CA GLN A 629 10.06 -20.88 2.92
C GLN A 629 10.01 -20.21 1.54
N ALA A 630 9.08 -20.62 0.67
CA ALA A 630 8.80 -19.93 -0.58
C ALA A 630 8.23 -18.53 -0.34
N LEU A 631 7.28 -18.39 0.60
CA LEU A 631 6.74 -17.09 0.98
C LEU A 631 7.85 -16.13 1.41
N PHE A 632 8.67 -16.52 2.39
CA PHE A 632 9.75 -15.66 2.89
C PHE A 632 10.78 -15.31 1.81
N ARG A 633 11.04 -16.21 0.84
CA ARG A 633 11.86 -15.87 -0.33
C ARG A 633 11.23 -14.76 -1.17
N GLN A 634 9.91 -14.78 -1.38
CA GLN A 634 9.24 -13.74 -2.16
C GLN A 634 9.20 -12.40 -1.43
N ILE A 635 9.01 -12.41 -0.11
CA ILE A 635 9.06 -11.19 0.70
C ILE A 635 10.47 -10.59 0.63
N ASN A 636 11.52 -11.38 0.86
CA ASN A 636 12.89 -10.86 0.90
C ASN A 636 13.39 -10.31 -0.45
N LYS A 637 12.83 -10.76 -1.59
CA LYS A 637 13.14 -10.18 -2.91
C LYS A 637 12.68 -8.73 -3.06
N ARG A 638 11.75 -8.27 -2.22
CA ARG A 638 11.07 -6.98 -2.34
C ARG A 638 11.59 -6.01 -1.26
N PRO A 639 12.30 -4.94 -1.64
CA PRO A 639 12.83 -3.99 -0.68
C PRO A 639 11.70 -3.35 0.14
N GLY A 640 11.84 -3.34 1.46
CA GLY A 640 10.85 -2.76 2.37
C GLY A 640 9.64 -3.66 2.67
N ALA A 641 9.44 -4.77 1.93
CA ALA A 641 8.41 -5.74 2.26
C ALA A 641 8.73 -6.46 3.58
N PHE A 642 7.68 -6.84 4.31
CA PHE A 642 7.83 -7.56 5.57
C PHE A 642 6.63 -8.48 5.84
N ALA A 643 6.84 -9.38 6.78
CA ALA A 643 5.82 -10.23 7.35
C ALA A 643 5.63 -9.98 8.86
N THR A 644 4.41 -10.14 9.36
CA THR A 644 4.13 -10.36 10.79
C THR A 644 3.34 -11.65 10.97
N LEU A 645 3.58 -12.39 12.05
CA LEU A 645 2.86 -13.63 12.35
C LEU A 645 1.51 -13.32 12.98
N ALA A 646 0.41 -13.79 12.37
CA ALA A 646 -0.95 -13.59 12.85
C ALA A 646 -1.37 -14.74 13.77
N HIS A 647 -2.06 -14.41 14.87
CA HIS A 647 -2.68 -15.36 15.82
C HIS A 647 -2.04 -16.78 15.87
N PRO A 648 -0.76 -16.88 16.26
CA PRO A 648 0.06 -18.07 16.05
C PRO A 648 -0.35 -19.26 16.94
N SER A 649 -0.33 -20.46 16.36
CA SER A 649 -0.53 -21.74 17.05
C SER A 649 0.72 -22.62 17.04
N SER A 650 0.69 -23.67 17.87
CA SER A 650 1.77 -24.67 17.91
C SER A 650 1.88 -25.39 16.56
N GLY A 651 3.06 -25.38 15.96
CA GLY A 651 3.32 -26.02 14.66
C GLY A 651 3.38 -25.07 13.47
N ASP A 652 2.91 -23.83 13.64
CA ASP A 652 2.79 -22.87 12.55
C ASP A 652 4.15 -22.43 11.96
N TYR A 653 4.09 -21.95 10.71
CA TYR A 653 5.17 -21.31 9.97
C TYR A 653 6.39 -22.22 9.72
N ASN A 654 6.15 -23.51 9.49
CA ASN A 654 7.19 -24.55 9.52
C ASN A 654 7.90 -24.62 10.87
N ASN A 655 7.14 -24.56 11.97
CA ASN A 655 7.60 -24.76 13.33
C ASN A 655 8.62 -23.71 13.81
N LEU A 656 8.45 -22.41 13.51
CA LEU A 656 9.46 -21.40 13.90
C LEU A 656 9.79 -21.39 15.40
N THR A 657 8.83 -21.74 16.26
CA THR A 657 9.01 -21.81 17.72
C THR A 657 9.72 -23.08 18.19
N THR A 658 9.70 -24.19 17.44
CA THR A 658 10.29 -25.47 17.88
C THR A 658 11.47 -25.94 17.01
N ALA A 659 11.49 -25.65 15.71
CA ALA A 659 12.57 -25.98 14.78
C ALA A 659 13.85 -25.13 14.96
N ALA A 660 14.93 -25.47 14.28
CA ALA A 660 16.16 -24.66 14.32
C ALA A 660 15.94 -23.23 13.79
N PHE A 661 16.77 -22.28 14.24
CA PHE A 661 16.74 -20.89 13.77
C PHE A 661 16.83 -20.81 12.24
N ASN A 662 15.98 -19.98 11.64
CA ASN A 662 15.88 -19.83 10.20
C ASN A 662 16.16 -18.37 9.79
N ALA A 663 17.37 -18.12 9.29
CA ALA A 663 17.80 -16.78 8.87
C ALA A 663 16.94 -16.15 7.76
N ARG A 664 16.31 -16.98 6.91
CA ARG A 664 15.41 -16.48 5.86
C ARG A 664 14.10 -15.95 6.47
N ALA A 665 13.54 -16.68 7.42
CA ALA A 665 12.37 -16.24 8.17
C ALA A 665 12.70 -15.00 8.99
N ASP A 666 13.85 -14.97 9.68
CA ASP A 666 14.33 -13.80 10.43
C ASP A 666 14.45 -12.54 9.58
N SER A 667 14.90 -12.69 8.33
CA SER A 667 14.96 -11.59 7.39
C SER A 667 13.58 -11.11 6.94
N ALA A 668 12.60 -11.99 6.76
CA ALA A 668 11.26 -11.63 6.26
C ALA A 668 10.33 -11.12 7.37
N VAL A 669 10.34 -11.80 8.51
CA VAL A 669 9.38 -11.63 9.61
C VAL A 669 9.91 -10.58 10.58
N VAL A 670 9.16 -9.49 10.73
CA VAL A 670 9.53 -8.38 11.62
C VAL A 670 8.71 -8.36 12.90
N GLY A 671 7.64 -9.14 13.03
CA GLY A 671 6.83 -9.12 14.25
C GLY A 671 5.95 -10.33 14.45
N THR A 672 5.42 -10.46 15.66
CA THR A 672 4.33 -11.35 16.04
C THR A 672 3.37 -10.59 16.94
N VAL A 673 2.15 -11.08 17.06
CA VAL A 673 1.09 -10.44 17.83
C VAL A 673 1.21 -10.67 19.35
N LEU A 674 0.78 -9.69 20.17
CA LEU A 674 0.48 -9.81 21.59
C LEU A 674 -0.96 -10.30 21.79
N ARG A 675 -1.92 -9.61 21.18
CA ARG A 675 -3.35 -9.93 21.17
C ARG A 675 -3.94 -9.78 19.77
N SER A 676 -4.83 -10.70 19.43
CA SER A 676 -5.58 -10.71 18.17
C SER A 676 -7.08 -10.80 18.43
N GLY A 677 -7.91 -10.18 17.58
CA GLY A 677 -9.36 -10.26 17.70
C GLY A 677 -9.99 -9.32 18.74
N PRO A 678 -11.28 -9.52 19.10
CA PRO A 678 -12.17 -10.58 18.60
C PRO A 678 -12.62 -10.36 17.16
N ALA A 679 -12.30 -11.33 16.28
CA ALA A 679 -12.44 -11.18 14.83
C ALA A 679 -13.86 -10.86 14.35
N THR A 680 -14.86 -11.53 14.95
CA THR A 680 -16.28 -11.39 14.57
C THR A 680 -17.04 -10.45 15.50
N SER A 681 -16.37 -9.56 16.23
CA SER A 681 -17.05 -8.55 17.06
C SER A 681 -17.94 -7.67 16.17
N THR A 682 -19.12 -7.27 16.65
CA THR A 682 -19.94 -6.20 16.05
C THR A 682 -19.92 -4.92 16.90
N ASN A 683 -19.05 -4.88 17.92
CA ASN A 683 -18.95 -3.76 18.85
C ASN A 683 -18.12 -2.63 18.22
N THR A 684 -18.70 -1.43 18.16
CA THR A 684 -18.05 -0.20 17.69
C THR A 684 -17.91 0.85 18.79
N THR A 685 -18.04 0.43 20.05
CA THR A 685 -17.99 1.28 21.25
C THR A 685 -16.68 1.13 22.01
N TYR A 686 -15.65 0.51 21.40
CA TYR A 686 -14.31 0.31 21.95
C TYR A 686 -14.26 -0.57 23.22
N SER A 687 -15.35 -1.27 23.53
CA SER A 687 -15.51 -1.95 24.82
C SER A 687 -15.47 -3.48 24.71
N ASN A 688 -14.81 -4.03 23.68
CA ASN A 688 -14.71 -5.47 23.43
C ASN A 688 -13.25 -5.91 23.22
N PRO A 689 -12.39 -5.81 24.25
CA PRO A 689 -10.98 -6.17 24.15
C PRO A 689 -10.77 -7.68 23.91
N SER A 690 -9.64 -8.01 23.29
CA SER A 690 -9.23 -9.40 23.08
C SER A 690 -8.92 -10.10 24.40
N THR A 691 -9.37 -11.35 24.53
CA THR A 691 -8.98 -12.25 25.63
C THR A 691 -7.77 -13.12 25.28
N SER A 692 -7.26 -13.02 24.04
CA SER A 692 -6.10 -13.80 23.59
C SER A 692 -4.79 -13.27 24.18
N SER A 693 -3.78 -14.14 24.23
CA SER A 693 -2.39 -13.75 24.52
C SER A 693 -1.42 -14.67 23.78
N TYR A 694 -0.52 -14.06 23.02
CA TYR A 694 0.52 -14.74 22.22
C TYR A 694 1.94 -14.36 22.68
N GLU A 695 2.07 -13.80 23.88
CA GLU A 695 3.36 -13.37 24.46
C GLU A 695 4.37 -14.52 24.60
N SER A 696 3.89 -15.76 24.78
CA SER A 696 4.73 -16.96 24.80
C SER A 696 5.42 -17.23 23.47
N THR A 697 4.74 -17.00 22.34
CA THR A 697 5.33 -17.10 21.00
C THR A 697 6.40 -16.04 20.81
N TYR A 698 6.10 -14.79 21.17
CA TYR A 698 7.06 -13.68 21.13
C TYR A 698 8.34 -13.99 21.90
N THR A 699 8.23 -14.34 23.18
CA THR A 699 9.39 -14.64 24.04
C THR A 699 10.18 -15.86 23.56
N THR A 700 9.51 -16.88 23.02
CA THR A 700 10.17 -18.07 22.44
C THR A 700 10.97 -17.72 21.19
N LEU A 701 10.41 -16.90 20.28
CA LEU A 701 11.12 -16.47 19.08
C LEU A 701 12.38 -15.67 19.42
N LEU A 702 12.29 -14.74 20.38
CA LEU A 702 13.45 -13.98 20.86
C LEU A 702 14.53 -14.88 21.47
N ALA A 703 14.14 -15.83 22.31
CA ALA A 703 15.07 -16.80 22.93
C ALA A 703 15.82 -17.63 21.88
N LYS A 704 15.19 -17.92 20.74
CA LYS A 704 15.80 -18.63 19.59
C LYS A 704 16.67 -17.74 18.71
N GLY A 705 16.66 -16.43 18.92
CA GLY A 705 17.48 -15.47 18.19
C GLY A 705 16.78 -14.78 17.02
N TYR A 706 15.46 -14.90 16.88
CA TYR A 706 14.72 -14.13 15.89
C TYR A 706 14.60 -12.65 16.30
N HIS A 707 14.66 -11.78 15.31
CA HIS A 707 14.51 -10.34 15.42
C HIS A 707 13.07 -9.93 15.12
N VAL A 708 12.17 -10.25 16.04
CA VAL A 708 10.74 -9.90 15.96
C VAL A 708 10.37 -8.82 16.96
N GLY A 709 9.57 -7.86 16.53
CA GLY A 709 8.83 -6.94 17.38
C GLY A 709 7.50 -7.55 17.82
N ILE A 710 6.74 -6.80 18.62
CA ILE A 710 5.42 -7.22 19.11
C ILE A 710 4.32 -6.25 18.68
N SER A 711 3.27 -6.77 18.06
CA SER A 711 2.13 -5.99 17.53
C SER A 711 0.85 -6.24 18.32
N TYR A 712 -0.15 -5.39 18.10
CA TYR A 712 -1.54 -5.63 18.47
C TYR A 712 -2.36 -5.68 17.20
N ASP A 713 -3.30 -6.62 17.09
CA ASP A 713 -4.18 -6.66 15.94
C ASP A 713 -5.60 -7.09 16.28
N HIS A 714 -6.55 -6.78 15.41
CA HIS A 714 -7.99 -6.94 15.68
C HIS A 714 -8.66 -8.05 14.86
N ASP A 715 -7.99 -8.54 13.81
CA ASP A 715 -8.49 -9.59 12.89
C ASP A 715 -9.95 -9.35 12.45
N ASN A 716 -10.32 -8.09 12.20
CA ASN A 716 -11.73 -7.72 12.03
C ASN A 716 -12.32 -8.36 10.77
N HIS A 717 -13.42 -9.10 10.93
CA HIS A 717 -14.25 -9.61 9.83
C HIS A 717 -15.62 -8.92 9.72
N ASN A 718 -15.97 -8.09 10.70
CA ASN A 718 -17.11 -7.17 10.64
C ASN A 718 -16.59 -5.73 10.55
N THR A 719 -17.50 -4.81 10.24
CA THR A 719 -17.21 -3.38 10.06
C THR A 719 -17.00 -2.68 11.41
N THR A 720 -15.93 -3.05 12.12
CA THR A 720 -15.55 -2.52 13.45
C THR A 720 -14.13 -1.96 13.49
N PHE A 721 -13.51 -1.74 12.33
CA PHE A 721 -12.10 -1.35 12.18
C PHE A 721 -11.70 -0.18 13.09
N ASN A 722 -10.69 -0.41 13.94
CA ASN A 722 -10.21 0.50 14.98
C ASN A 722 -11.26 0.94 16.03
N ARG A 723 -12.41 0.26 16.14
CA ARG A 723 -13.48 0.54 17.14
C ARG A 723 -13.86 -0.64 18.01
N THR A 724 -13.20 -1.79 17.85
CA THR A 724 -13.49 -2.98 18.65
C THR A 724 -13.04 -2.80 20.11
N THR A 725 -11.88 -2.19 20.31
CA THR A 725 -11.20 -2.02 21.61
C THR A 725 -10.31 -0.78 21.58
N ASP A 726 -9.85 -0.33 22.74
CA ASP A 726 -8.80 0.66 22.91
C ASP A 726 -7.40 0.12 22.54
N GLY A 727 -7.20 -1.20 22.44
CA GLY A 727 -5.91 -1.76 22.05
C GLY A 727 -5.41 -1.32 20.67
N ARG A 728 -4.12 -0.98 20.55
CA ARG A 728 -3.47 -0.46 19.33
C ARG A 728 -2.10 -1.08 19.06
N LEU A 729 -1.80 -1.24 17.78
CA LEU A 729 -0.41 -1.22 17.30
C LEU A 729 0.03 0.24 17.25
N VAL A 730 1.15 0.55 17.90
CA VAL A 730 1.72 1.90 17.89
C VAL A 730 3.02 1.89 17.10
N VAL A 731 3.07 2.66 16.01
CA VAL A 731 4.23 2.80 15.13
C VAL A 731 4.94 4.12 15.44
N VAL A 732 6.24 4.04 15.71
CA VAL A 732 7.08 5.19 16.03
C VAL A 732 7.85 5.60 14.77
N ALA A 733 7.42 6.69 14.13
CA ALA A 733 7.92 7.14 12.83
C ALA A 733 8.12 8.66 12.77
N PRO A 734 8.94 9.18 11.84
CA PRO A 734 9.19 10.63 11.74
C PRO A 734 8.00 11.43 11.17
N SER A 735 7.16 10.82 10.33
CA SER A 735 5.96 11.46 9.79
C SER A 735 4.87 10.43 9.43
N LEU A 736 3.62 10.89 9.34
CA LEU A 736 2.47 10.05 8.98
C LEU A 736 2.38 9.92 7.45
N THR A 737 3.25 9.09 6.88
CA THR A 737 3.21 8.74 5.47
C THR A 737 3.31 7.23 5.30
N LYS A 738 2.75 6.70 4.21
CA LYS A 738 2.86 5.28 3.85
C LYS A 738 4.31 4.79 3.84
N ALA A 739 5.22 5.60 3.30
CA ALA A 739 6.65 5.26 3.23
C ALA A 739 7.28 5.18 4.63
N ASP A 740 7.04 6.17 5.49
CA ASP A 740 7.63 6.21 6.83
C ASP A 740 7.03 5.15 7.76
N LEU A 741 5.72 4.89 7.68
CA LEU A 741 5.08 3.81 8.44
C LEU A 741 5.63 2.44 8.02
N LEU A 742 5.70 2.13 6.72
CA LEU A 742 6.25 0.85 6.25
C LEU A 742 7.74 0.71 6.62
N ALA A 743 8.52 1.79 6.56
CA ALA A 743 9.92 1.78 6.98
C ALA A 743 10.08 1.54 8.48
N ALA A 744 9.25 2.17 9.32
CA ALA A 744 9.24 1.99 10.76
C ALA A 744 8.81 0.57 11.15
N LEU A 745 7.77 0.03 10.51
CA LEU A 745 7.32 -1.35 10.66
C LEU A 745 8.43 -2.34 10.28
N ARG A 746 9.08 -2.14 9.14
CA ARG A 746 10.22 -2.98 8.71
C ARG A 746 11.38 -2.97 9.71
N GLN A 747 11.55 -1.86 10.43
CA GLN A 747 12.61 -1.66 11.42
C GLN A 747 12.22 -2.10 12.84
N ARG A 748 11.00 -2.61 13.06
CA ARG A 748 10.47 -2.93 14.41
C ARG A 748 10.35 -1.71 15.32
N SER A 749 10.20 -0.54 14.73
CA SER A 749 9.93 0.70 15.45
C SER A 749 8.43 0.78 15.77
N PHE A 750 7.92 -0.22 16.48
CA PHE A 750 6.52 -0.33 16.91
C PHE A 750 6.36 -1.14 18.20
N TYR A 751 5.24 -0.98 18.89
CA TYR A 751 4.91 -1.73 20.11
C TYR A 751 3.42 -2.03 20.19
N ALA A 752 3.06 -2.95 21.09
CA ALA A 752 1.67 -3.32 21.35
C ALA A 752 1.19 -2.64 22.64
N SER A 753 -0.02 -2.06 22.60
CA SER A 753 -0.64 -1.36 23.72
C SER A 753 -2.09 -1.82 23.88
N ASP A 754 -2.52 -2.14 25.10
CA ASP A 754 -3.95 -2.26 25.44
C ASP A 754 -4.65 -0.88 25.48
N ASP A 755 -3.87 0.21 25.59
CA ASP A 755 -4.32 1.60 25.62
C ASP A 755 -4.06 2.31 24.26
N TRP A 756 -5.06 3.04 23.76
CA TRP A 756 -5.04 3.76 22.48
C TRP A 756 -4.22 5.06 22.44
N ASN A 757 -3.69 5.55 23.55
CA ASN A 757 -2.98 6.82 23.62
C ASN A 757 -1.61 6.76 24.33
N ALA A 758 -1.28 5.63 24.95
CA ALA A 758 0.01 5.46 25.62
C ALA A 758 1.20 5.57 24.65
N GLU A 759 2.07 6.56 24.86
CA GLU A 759 3.29 6.85 24.12
C GLU A 759 4.53 6.30 24.86
N VAL A 760 5.25 5.36 24.25
CA VAL A 760 6.46 4.76 24.86
C VAL A 760 7.71 5.12 24.07
N THR A 761 8.57 5.95 24.68
CA THR A 761 9.93 6.17 24.19
C THR A 761 10.87 5.17 24.85
N PHE A 762 11.48 4.29 24.06
CA PHE A 762 12.47 3.33 24.53
C PHE A 762 13.74 3.41 23.69
N SER A 763 14.89 3.60 24.34
CA SER A 763 16.18 3.75 23.66
C SER A 763 17.32 3.05 24.39
N LEU A 764 18.37 2.70 23.65
CA LEU A 764 19.64 2.17 24.14
C LEU A 764 20.77 2.96 23.46
N ASN A 765 21.61 3.65 24.24
CA ASN A 765 22.68 4.51 23.72
C ASN A 765 22.19 5.49 22.64
N GLY A 766 20.97 6.03 22.82
CA GLY A 766 20.31 6.92 21.86
C GLY A 766 19.70 6.24 20.64
N GLN A 767 19.87 4.93 20.45
CA GLN A 767 19.19 4.17 19.41
C GLN A 767 17.81 3.73 19.86
N PRO A 768 16.78 3.83 19.00
CA PRO A 768 15.42 3.51 19.41
C PRO A 768 15.16 2.02 19.50
N MET A 769 14.02 1.71 20.09
CA MET A 769 13.29 0.45 19.90
C MET A 769 13.34 -0.07 18.46
N GLY A 770 13.55 -1.38 18.31
CA GLY A 770 13.67 -2.08 17.02
C GLY A 770 15.09 -2.14 16.45
N SER A 771 16.01 -1.30 16.97
CA SER A 771 17.39 -1.22 16.47
C SER A 771 18.18 -2.49 16.73
N ILE A 772 19.04 -2.84 15.77
CA ILE A 772 20.01 -3.92 15.86
C ILE A 772 21.37 -3.32 15.52
N PHE A 773 22.26 -3.18 16.49
CA PHE A 773 23.52 -2.48 16.26
C PHE A 773 24.65 -2.95 17.17
N THR A 774 25.86 -2.48 16.87
CA THR A 774 27.06 -2.74 17.67
C THR A 774 27.64 -1.44 18.22
N GLY A 775 28.37 -1.50 19.33
CA GLY A 775 29.05 -0.33 19.88
C GLY A 775 30.13 -0.68 20.90
N GLY A 776 30.82 0.36 21.40
CA GLY A 776 31.95 0.21 22.32
C GLY A 776 31.69 0.64 23.77
N THR A 777 30.45 1.00 24.11
CA THR A 777 30.06 1.48 25.44
C THR A 777 29.10 0.50 26.10
N ALA A 778 29.08 0.45 27.43
CA ALA A 778 28.07 -0.33 28.12
C ALA A 778 26.65 0.10 27.66
N PRO A 779 25.69 -0.83 27.51
CA PRO A 779 24.32 -0.48 27.18
C PRO A 779 23.71 0.46 28.22
N ALA A 780 23.38 1.69 27.82
CA ALA A 780 22.61 2.63 28.64
C ALA A 780 21.21 2.77 28.05
N LEU A 781 20.22 2.22 28.76
CA LEU A 781 18.81 2.22 28.37
C LEU A 781 18.06 3.33 29.07
N THR A 782 17.18 3.98 28.32
CA THR A 782 16.18 4.92 28.82
C THR A 782 14.80 4.54 28.30
N LEU A 783 13.82 4.62 29.19
CA LEU A 783 12.43 4.42 28.87
C LEU A 783 11.60 5.53 29.54
N SER A 784 10.67 6.10 28.79
CA SER A 784 9.62 6.97 29.33
C SER A 784 8.27 6.63 28.71
N VAL A 785 7.24 6.69 29.54
CA VAL A 785 5.84 6.52 29.15
C VAL A 785 5.16 7.86 29.34
N ASN A 786 4.48 8.33 28.30
CA ASN A 786 3.58 9.46 28.35
C ASN A 786 2.18 8.95 28.01
N ASP A 787 1.22 9.30 28.85
CA ASP A 787 -0.16 8.83 28.78
C ASP A 787 -1.02 10.09 28.81
N LEU A 788 -1.82 10.28 27.76
CA LEU A 788 -2.39 11.58 27.43
C LEU A 788 -3.71 11.86 28.17
N ASP A 789 -4.43 10.83 28.61
CA ASP A 789 -5.58 10.97 29.50
C ASP A 789 -5.24 10.73 30.98
N GLY A 790 -4.00 10.33 31.27
CA GLY A 790 -3.36 10.49 32.58
C GLY A 790 -3.45 9.27 33.47
N GLU A 791 -3.52 8.08 32.89
CA GLU A 791 -3.57 6.84 33.65
C GLU A 791 -2.22 6.57 34.33
N ALA A 792 -2.29 6.06 35.57
CA ALA A 792 -1.11 5.88 36.39
C ALA A 792 -0.37 4.60 36.01
N ILE A 793 0.95 4.68 35.84
CA ILE A 793 1.81 3.51 35.61
C ILE A 793 1.99 2.73 36.91
N ARG A 794 1.55 1.47 36.92
CA ARG A 794 1.74 0.54 38.05
C ARG A 794 3.18 0.06 38.11
N SER A 795 3.73 -0.38 36.99
CA SER A 795 5.11 -0.90 36.92
C SER A 795 5.72 -0.82 35.53
N ILE A 796 7.02 -0.57 35.48
CA ILE A 796 7.85 -0.77 34.29
C ILE A 796 8.88 -1.86 34.63
N THR A 797 8.85 -2.97 33.89
CA THR A 797 9.81 -4.08 34.00
C THR A 797 10.66 -4.15 32.73
N LEU A 798 11.98 -3.97 32.89
CA LEU A 798 12.95 -4.15 31.81
C LEU A 798 13.45 -5.60 31.81
N LEU A 799 13.38 -6.25 30.65
CA LEU A 799 13.83 -7.62 30.44
C LEU A 799 15.06 -7.65 29.53
N LYS A 800 15.99 -8.57 29.82
CA LYS A 800 17.20 -8.83 29.04
C LYS A 800 17.26 -10.31 28.66
N GLY A 801 17.59 -10.61 27.42
CA GLY A 801 17.90 -11.96 26.98
C GLY A 801 19.14 -12.04 26.09
N THR A 802 19.60 -13.27 25.85
CA THR A 802 20.70 -13.57 24.94
C THR A 802 20.15 -14.26 23.69
N PRO A 803 20.27 -13.66 22.49
CA PRO A 803 19.78 -14.27 21.25
C PRO A 803 20.34 -15.67 21.05
N GLY A 804 19.49 -16.63 20.69
CA GLY A 804 19.90 -18.01 20.39
C GLY A 804 20.23 -18.87 21.61
N SER A 805 20.09 -18.35 22.84
CA SER A 805 20.34 -19.13 24.07
C SER A 805 19.28 -20.20 24.34
N GLY A 806 18.10 -20.09 23.72
CA GLY A 806 16.94 -20.92 24.04
C GLY A 806 16.31 -20.62 25.40
N GLN A 807 16.80 -19.61 26.13
CA GLN A 807 16.29 -19.20 27.44
C GLN A 807 15.46 -17.92 27.31
N ALA A 808 14.35 -17.86 28.05
CA ALA A 808 13.54 -16.65 28.13
C ALA A 808 14.30 -15.50 28.78
N ALA A 809 13.99 -14.27 28.36
CA ALA A 809 14.56 -13.07 28.94
C ALA A 809 14.23 -12.96 30.43
N GLN A 810 15.17 -12.42 31.20
CA GLN A 810 15.03 -12.24 32.65
C GLN A 810 14.86 -10.75 32.96
N ALA A 811 14.08 -10.44 33.99
CA ALA A 811 13.96 -9.07 34.49
C ALA A 811 15.31 -8.58 35.04
N VAL A 812 15.76 -7.42 34.56
CA VAL A 812 17.01 -6.78 35.00
C VAL A 812 16.79 -5.49 35.77
N ALA A 813 15.61 -4.88 35.62
CA ALA A 813 15.16 -3.76 36.43
C ALA A 813 13.63 -3.77 36.52
N THR A 814 13.09 -3.33 37.66
CA THR A 814 11.64 -3.09 37.81
C THR A 814 11.45 -1.88 38.72
N VAL A 815 10.58 -0.98 38.31
CA VAL A 815 10.20 0.21 39.07
C VAL A 815 8.67 0.28 39.20
N THR A 816 8.17 0.79 40.32
CA THR A 816 6.73 0.85 40.63
C THR A 816 6.28 2.29 40.83
N GLY A 817 5.27 2.73 40.08
CA GLY A 817 4.76 4.10 40.15
C GLY A 817 5.46 5.18 39.30
N PRO A 818 6.68 5.04 38.72
CA PRO A 818 7.21 6.09 37.86
C PRO A 818 6.79 5.90 36.40
N THR A 819 6.75 7.02 35.68
CA THR A 819 6.57 7.07 34.22
C THR A 819 7.87 6.88 33.44
N ALA A 820 9.01 6.68 34.12
CA ALA A 820 10.31 6.52 33.46
C ALA A 820 11.23 5.51 34.17
N LEU A 821 12.14 4.93 33.41
CA LEU A 821 13.19 4.02 33.87
C LEU A 821 14.49 4.29 33.12
N SER A 822 15.60 4.35 33.85
CA SER A 822 16.96 4.36 33.29
C SER A 822 17.75 3.17 33.84
N TYR A 823 18.49 2.50 32.98
CA TYR A 823 19.27 1.30 33.35
C TYR A 823 20.58 1.23 32.57
N SER A 824 21.66 0.81 33.23
CA SER A 824 22.96 0.59 32.59
C SER A 824 23.41 -0.86 32.80
N ASP A 825 23.67 -1.57 31.71
CA ASP A 825 24.11 -2.98 31.74
C ASP A 825 25.63 -3.09 31.71
N ALA A 826 26.27 -2.72 32.81
CA ALA A 826 27.72 -2.86 32.96
C ALA A 826 28.21 -4.33 32.93
N ALA A 827 27.30 -5.31 33.00
CA ALA A 827 27.63 -6.73 33.05
C ALA A 827 27.72 -7.38 31.66
N LEU A 828 27.30 -6.70 30.58
CA LEU A 828 27.47 -7.22 29.23
C LEU A 828 28.95 -7.27 28.85
N THR A 829 29.46 -8.45 28.53
CA THR A 829 30.88 -8.66 28.19
C THR A 829 31.18 -8.33 26.74
N VAL A 830 32.42 -7.94 26.45
CA VAL A 830 32.88 -7.70 25.07
C VAL A 830 32.73 -8.98 24.25
N GLY A 831 32.19 -8.83 23.04
CA GLY A 831 31.83 -9.91 22.13
C GLY A 831 30.44 -10.50 22.36
N ALA A 832 29.76 -10.16 23.47
CA ALA A 832 28.41 -10.65 23.74
C ALA A 832 27.34 -9.78 23.08
N THR A 833 26.25 -10.45 22.70
CA THR A 833 25.02 -9.82 22.20
C THR A 833 23.90 -10.02 23.21
N ALA A 834 23.12 -8.98 23.45
CA ALA A 834 21.89 -9.03 24.24
C ALA A 834 20.74 -8.33 23.51
N TYR A 835 19.51 -8.72 23.85
CA TYR A 835 18.30 -7.99 23.49
C TYR A 835 17.58 -7.51 24.74
N TYR A 836 16.96 -6.34 24.64
CA TYR A 836 16.23 -5.71 25.74
C TYR A 836 14.84 -5.28 25.28
N TYR A 837 13.82 -5.58 26.06
CA TYR A 837 12.47 -5.06 25.86
C TYR A 837 11.84 -4.76 27.21
N ALA A 838 10.75 -4.00 27.20
CA ALA A 838 10.06 -3.56 28.39
C ALA A 838 8.62 -4.01 28.38
N VAL A 839 8.15 -4.26 29.59
CA VAL A 839 6.76 -4.55 29.91
C VAL A 839 6.30 -3.45 30.84
N ILE A 840 5.31 -2.69 30.40
CA ILE A 840 4.66 -1.64 31.19
C ILE A 840 3.26 -2.14 31.55
N VAL A 841 2.85 -1.88 32.78
CA VAL A 841 1.49 -2.14 33.22
C VAL A 841 0.92 -0.90 33.87
N GLN A 842 -0.24 -0.46 33.40
CA GLN A 842 -1.04 0.61 33.99
C GLN A 842 -1.83 0.10 35.21
N GLN A 843 -2.45 1.02 35.94
CA GLN A 843 -3.08 0.74 37.23
C GLN A 843 -4.35 -0.12 37.11
N ASP A 844 -5.08 0.04 36.03
CA ASP A 844 -6.29 -0.71 35.66
C ASP A 844 -5.99 -2.13 35.13
N GLY A 845 -4.74 -2.37 34.71
CA GLY A 845 -4.27 -3.67 34.23
C GLY A 845 -3.82 -3.66 32.78
N ASP A 846 -3.97 -2.53 32.08
CA ASP A 846 -3.57 -2.40 30.68
C ASP A 846 -2.08 -2.65 30.51
N ARG A 847 -1.77 -3.39 29.44
CA ARG A 847 -0.46 -3.96 29.20
C ARG A 847 0.13 -3.39 27.93
N ILE A 848 1.32 -2.80 28.06
CA ILE A 848 2.08 -2.25 26.94
C ILE A 848 3.42 -2.99 26.87
N VAL A 849 3.76 -3.53 25.70
CA VAL A 849 4.98 -4.33 25.49
C VAL A 849 5.77 -3.78 24.32
N THR A 850 7.02 -3.41 24.56
CA THR A 850 7.89 -2.83 23.55
C THR A 850 8.52 -3.90 22.65
N SER A 851 8.77 -3.55 21.39
CA SER A 851 9.71 -4.31 20.56
C SER A 851 11.14 -4.25 21.16
N PRO A 852 12.02 -5.23 20.89
CA PRO A 852 13.34 -5.23 21.49
C PRO A 852 14.32 -4.25 20.85
N ILE A 853 15.41 -3.97 21.56
CA ILE A 853 16.65 -3.41 21.01
C ILE A 853 17.75 -4.47 21.15
N TRP A 854 18.45 -4.79 20.06
CA TRP A 854 19.56 -5.74 20.04
C TRP A 854 20.90 -4.99 19.98
N TYR A 855 21.80 -5.36 20.88
CA TYR A 855 23.09 -4.71 21.02
C TYR A 855 24.23 -5.71 21.17
N THR A 856 25.29 -5.54 20.39
CA THR A 856 26.56 -6.29 20.55
C THR A 856 27.67 -5.35 20.98
N LEU A 857 28.35 -5.68 22.08
CA LEU A 857 29.49 -4.90 22.57
C LEU A 857 30.77 -5.36 21.85
N THR A 858 31.39 -4.53 21.00
CA THR A 858 32.50 -4.97 20.11
C THR A 858 33.90 -4.55 20.56
N THR A 859 34.03 -3.46 21.32
CA THR A 859 35.31 -3.02 21.90
C THR A 859 35.01 -2.28 23.20
N ALA A 860 35.37 -2.85 24.36
CA ALA A 860 35.55 -2.01 25.52
C ALA A 860 36.85 -1.24 25.28
N THR A 861 36.77 0.02 24.84
CA THR A 861 37.86 0.94 25.17
C THR A 861 37.98 0.85 26.68
N PRO A 862 39.14 0.52 27.28
CA PRO A 862 39.31 0.65 28.72
C PRO A 862 39.37 2.15 29.01
N THR A 863 38.24 2.83 28.91
CA THR A 863 38.02 4.03 29.68
C THR A 863 38.04 3.55 31.12
N LYS A 864 39.18 3.80 31.79
CA LYS A 864 39.22 4.10 33.22
C LYS A 864 37.85 4.65 33.59
N ALA A 865 37.11 3.94 34.45
CA ALA A 865 35.71 4.22 34.75
C ALA A 865 35.44 5.71 34.59
N ALA A 866 34.69 6.08 33.54
CA ALA A 866 34.13 7.40 33.48
C ALA A 866 33.24 7.46 34.72
N GLN A 867 33.78 8.08 35.77
CA GLN A 867 32.97 8.62 36.83
C GLN A 867 31.82 9.34 36.12
N PRO A 868 30.55 9.07 36.47
CA PRO A 868 29.44 9.78 35.85
C PRO A 868 29.81 11.26 35.88
N GLU A 869 29.93 11.86 34.70
CA GLU A 869 30.20 13.28 34.58
C GLU A 869 29.14 13.99 35.42
N LEU A 870 29.54 15.00 36.21
CA LEU A 870 28.65 15.72 37.13
C LEU A 870 27.42 16.23 36.36
N ALA A 871 26.34 15.46 36.34
CA ALA A 871 25.06 15.89 35.82
C ALA A 871 24.40 16.74 36.91
N LEU A 872 24.59 18.06 36.84
CA LEU A 872 23.82 19.04 37.61
C LEU A 872 22.59 19.40 36.79
N GLU A 873 21.46 18.78 37.09
CA GLU A 873 20.22 18.97 36.33
C GLU A 873 19.16 19.71 37.14
N LEU A 874 18.34 20.51 36.46
CA LEU A 874 17.22 21.24 37.04
C LEU A 874 15.96 20.89 36.25
N PHE A 875 14.94 20.37 36.94
CA PHE A 875 13.67 20.04 36.31
C PHE A 875 12.46 20.32 37.22
N PRO A 876 11.36 20.89 36.71
CA PRO A 876 11.24 21.49 35.38
C PRO A 876 12.14 22.75 35.26
N ASN A 877 12.54 23.09 34.03
CA ASN A 877 13.28 24.32 33.73
C ASN A 877 12.97 24.72 32.28
N PRO A 878 12.02 25.65 32.05
CA PRO A 878 11.53 26.65 32.99
C PRO A 878 10.63 26.11 34.11
N ALA A 879 10.68 26.71 35.30
CA ALA A 879 9.92 26.31 36.48
C ALA A 879 8.92 27.41 36.89
N SER A 880 7.69 27.03 37.22
CA SER A 880 6.70 27.94 37.81
C SER A 880 6.67 27.79 39.34
N THR A 881 6.19 26.67 39.86
CA THR A 881 5.95 26.48 41.32
C THR A 881 7.11 25.82 42.08
N SER A 882 7.81 24.88 41.46
CA SER A 882 9.01 24.25 42.03
C SER A 882 9.94 23.72 40.95
N ALA A 883 11.22 23.53 41.29
CA ALA A 883 12.17 22.76 40.50
C ALA A 883 12.94 21.79 41.42
N ILE A 884 13.50 20.73 40.85
CA ILE A 884 14.34 19.77 41.53
C ILE A 884 15.74 19.89 40.94
N LEU A 885 16.72 20.11 41.82
CA LEU A 885 18.14 20.00 41.53
C LEU A 885 18.56 18.54 41.73
N SER A 886 18.94 17.86 40.66
CA SER A 886 19.50 16.51 40.68
C SER A 886 21.02 16.57 40.48
N TYR A 887 21.76 15.81 41.29
CA TYR A 887 23.23 15.71 41.17
C TYR A 887 23.75 14.38 41.66
N TYR A 888 24.96 14.02 41.24
CA TYR A 888 25.61 12.77 41.63
C TYR A 888 26.89 13.01 42.43
N LEU A 889 27.06 12.29 43.53
CA LEU A 889 28.29 12.26 44.33
C LEU A 889 29.12 11.01 43.98
N PRO A 890 30.27 11.17 43.30
CA PRO A 890 31.15 10.04 42.99
C PRO A 890 31.75 9.37 44.23
N VAL A 891 31.97 10.15 45.28
CA VAL A 891 32.41 9.69 46.61
C VAL A 891 31.61 10.48 47.65
N ALA A 892 31.37 9.87 48.80
CA ALA A 892 30.75 10.57 49.92
C ALA A 892 31.54 11.85 50.25
N SER A 893 30.89 12.99 50.24
CA SER A 893 31.53 14.28 50.48
C SER A 893 30.56 15.31 51.05
N THR A 894 31.09 16.42 51.55
CA THR A 894 30.31 17.58 51.97
C THR A 894 29.78 18.32 50.76
N VAL A 895 28.49 18.64 50.78
CA VAL A 895 27.77 19.34 49.70
C VAL A 895 27.17 20.64 50.21
N GLU A 896 27.35 21.70 49.42
CA GLU A 896 26.72 23.00 49.58
C GLU A 896 26.00 23.37 48.28
N ALA A 897 24.76 23.83 48.37
CA ALA A 897 23.96 24.21 47.21
C ALA A 897 23.15 25.48 47.47
N ASP A 898 23.18 26.42 46.54
CA ASP A 898 22.52 27.71 46.66
C ASP A 898 22.04 28.27 45.31
N VAL A 899 21.02 29.11 45.33
CA VAL A 899 20.47 29.82 44.17
C VAL A 899 20.97 31.24 44.20
N LEU A 900 21.50 31.71 43.08
CA LEU A 900 22.07 33.04 42.87
C LEU A 900 21.22 33.84 41.88
N ASP A 901 21.12 35.14 42.08
CA ASP A 901 20.71 36.05 41.02
C ASP A 901 21.84 36.29 39.99
N LEU A 902 21.55 37.00 38.90
CA LEU A 902 22.55 37.32 37.87
C LEU A 902 23.68 38.24 38.36
N ALA A 903 23.52 38.90 39.51
CA ALA A 903 24.57 39.67 40.17
C ALA A 903 25.46 38.80 41.08
N GLY A 904 25.18 37.49 41.18
CA GLY A 904 25.92 36.53 42.00
C GLY A 904 25.55 36.56 43.49
N ARG A 905 24.46 37.24 43.87
CA ARG A 905 23.97 37.27 45.26
C ARG A 905 23.12 36.04 45.54
N THR A 906 23.36 35.37 46.66
CA THR A 906 22.54 34.22 47.09
C THR A 906 21.13 34.67 47.46
N VAL A 907 20.14 34.14 46.75
CA VAL A 907 18.71 34.39 46.95
C VAL A 907 17.99 33.24 47.66
N ALA A 908 18.55 32.02 47.61
CA ALA A 908 18.07 30.89 48.40
C ALA A 908 19.22 29.93 48.71
N VAL A 909 19.26 29.37 49.92
CA VAL A 909 20.20 28.30 50.28
C VAL A 909 19.44 26.97 50.27
N LEU A 910 19.85 26.06 49.38
CA LEU A 910 19.23 24.74 49.24
C LEU A 910 19.83 23.74 50.22
N ARG A 911 21.13 23.88 50.50
CA ARG A 911 21.85 23.06 51.49
C ARG A 911 23.12 23.77 51.98
N SER A 912 23.29 23.83 53.29
CA SER A 912 24.49 24.39 53.94
C SER A 912 25.46 23.27 54.32
N ALA A 913 26.52 23.09 53.53
CA ALA A 913 27.70 22.28 53.82
C ALA A 913 27.44 21.00 54.65
N GLN A 914 26.72 20.04 54.07
CA GLN A 914 26.35 18.79 54.75
C GLN A 914 26.99 17.57 54.09
N TRP A 915 27.50 16.65 54.93
CA TRP A 915 28.02 15.37 54.47
C TRP A 915 26.92 14.48 53.87
N GLN A 916 27.17 13.92 52.69
CA GLN A 916 26.27 12.99 52.00
C GLN A 916 27.03 11.77 51.46
N SER A 917 26.37 10.62 51.39
CA SER A 917 26.93 9.38 50.85
C SER A 917 27.21 9.47 49.35
N ALA A 918 28.09 8.62 48.81
CA ALA A 918 28.22 8.48 47.35
C ALA A 918 26.88 8.03 46.73
N GLY A 919 26.61 8.43 45.49
CA GLY A 919 25.37 8.13 44.77
C GLY A 919 24.59 9.38 44.33
N PRO A 920 23.42 9.20 43.70
CA PRO A 920 22.55 10.29 43.28
C PRO A 920 21.84 10.96 44.46
N HIS A 921 21.61 12.27 44.35
CA HIS A 921 20.93 13.11 45.34
C HIS A 921 20.04 14.14 44.65
N THR A 922 19.02 14.60 45.38
CA THR A 922 18.08 15.63 44.91
C THR A 922 17.86 16.71 45.96
N LEU A 923 17.68 17.96 45.54
CA LEU A 923 17.26 19.08 46.37
C LEU A 923 16.09 19.82 45.74
N SER A 924 15.09 20.16 46.54
CA SER A 924 14.00 21.02 46.09
C SER A 924 14.49 22.47 45.99
N VAL A 925 14.17 23.12 44.88
CA VAL A 925 14.43 24.53 44.61
C VAL A 925 13.09 25.28 44.76
N PRO A 926 12.97 26.22 45.73
CA PRO A 926 11.70 26.86 46.05
C PRO A 926 11.37 27.99 45.06
N THR A 927 11.14 27.66 43.79
CA THR A 927 10.93 28.66 42.72
C THR A 927 9.70 29.54 42.93
N HIS A 928 8.66 29.05 43.61
CA HIS A 928 7.51 29.87 44.04
C HIS A 928 7.87 31.09 44.90
N SER A 929 9.03 31.07 45.56
CA SER A 929 9.51 32.17 46.40
C SER A 929 10.43 33.16 45.67
N LEU A 930 10.70 32.89 44.38
CA LEU A 930 11.55 33.70 43.52
C LEU A 930 10.68 34.46 42.49
N PRO A 931 10.92 35.76 42.27
CA PRO A 931 10.32 36.48 41.13
C PRO A 931 10.61 35.79 39.78
N ALA A 932 9.72 35.94 38.80
CA ALA A 932 9.99 35.46 37.45
C ALA A 932 11.28 36.09 36.90
N GLY A 933 12.19 35.27 36.39
CA GLY A 933 13.53 35.72 36.01
C GLY A 933 14.53 34.59 35.82
N VAL A 934 15.77 34.96 35.47
CA VAL A 934 16.88 34.02 35.30
C VAL A 934 17.74 34.00 36.57
N TYR A 935 18.01 32.80 37.06
CA TYR A 935 18.84 32.52 38.23
C TYR A 935 19.93 31.51 37.86
N VAL A 936 20.89 31.34 38.76
CA VAL A 936 21.94 30.32 38.66
C VAL A 936 21.90 29.46 39.91
N VAL A 937 21.69 28.16 39.76
CA VAL A 937 21.84 27.21 40.87
C VAL A 937 23.29 26.76 40.89
N ARG A 938 23.92 26.88 42.05
CA ARG A 938 25.32 26.58 42.29
C ARG A 938 25.41 25.38 43.24
N LEU A 939 26.27 24.44 42.90
CA LEU A 939 26.58 23.25 43.71
C LEU A 939 28.09 23.16 43.94
N ARG A 940 28.49 23.00 45.20
CA ARG A 940 29.86 22.71 45.60
C ARG A 940 29.90 21.34 46.27
N GLN A 941 30.74 20.45 45.75
CA GLN A 941 30.92 19.10 46.28
C GLN A 941 32.34 18.63 46.02
N ALA A 942 32.95 17.85 46.91
CA ALA A 942 34.26 17.22 46.69
C ALA A 942 35.36 18.15 46.08
N GLY A 943 35.38 19.44 46.42
CA GLY A 943 36.32 20.43 45.86
C GLY A 943 36.02 20.93 44.44
N THR A 944 34.89 20.51 43.84
CA THR A 944 34.39 20.95 42.54
C THR A 944 33.21 21.91 42.70
N LEU A 945 33.10 22.86 41.76
CA LEU A 945 32.01 23.83 41.65
C LEU A 945 31.28 23.60 40.34
N SER A 946 29.96 23.43 40.39
CA SER A 946 29.07 23.32 39.23
C SER A 946 27.98 24.36 39.31
N VAL A 947 27.53 24.86 38.15
CA VAL A 947 26.46 25.85 38.05
C VAL A 947 25.50 25.46 36.93
N GLN A 948 24.20 25.70 37.14
CA GLN A 948 23.16 25.47 36.14
C GLN A 948 22.19 26.65 36.10
N ARG A 949 21.81 27.07 34.89
CA ARG A 949 20.84 28.15 34.69
C ARG A 949 19.44 27.68 35.07
N LEU A 950 18.72 28.47 35.86
CA LEU A 950 17.31 28.26 36.21
C LEU A 950 16.47 29.41 35.64
N LEU A 951 15.41 29.10 34.89
CA LEU A 951 14.41 30.08 34.46
C LEU A 951 13.14 29.91 35.32
N VAL A 952 12.77 30.96 36.06
CA VAL A 952 11.52 31.02 36.82
C VAL A 952 10.49 31.79 36.01
N GLN A 953 9.31 31.21 35.80
CA GLN A 953 8.19 31.82 35.09
C GLN A 953 7.02 32.12 36.05
N PRO A 954 6.13 33.07 35.70
CA PRO A 954 4.99 33.46 36.54
C PRO A 954 4.07 32.31 36.95
#